data_AF-A0A5D2RN26-F1
#
_entry.id   AF-A0A5D2RN26-F1
#
_cell.length_a   1.000
_cell.length_b   1.000
_cell.length_c   1.000
_cell.angle_alpha   90.00
_cell.angle_beta   90.00
_cell.angle_gamma   90.00
#
_symmetry.space_group_name_H-M   'P 1'
#
loop_
_entity.id
_entity.type
_entity.pdbx_description
1 polymer ?
#
loop_
_entity_poly.entity_id
_entity_poly.type
_entity_poly.pdbx_seq_one_letter_code
_entity_poly.pdbx_strand_id
1 'polypeptide(L)'
;MASEHEFYPSRATPMQYFTDEDGGEEEGGEIEEESTDDEVCKEEEKENSSDWRSLYLMCGGRCGGGRRRKSWSLGQVFFDPRAKWVQEWNRVFLLVCATGLFVDPLFFYALSISDTCMCLFVDGWFAITVTALRCMTDALHVWNMCLQLKMIKRSSSSYSRGNDKRSGSESEGEGGDGGEGSSNRPRAANGRHLAFQCLKAKKGLFFDLLVILPLPQIVLWVAIPSLLEKGSVTLVMTVFLIIFLFQYLPKIYHSVCLLRRMQNLSGYIFGTVWWGIALNLIAYFVASHAAGACWYLLGIQRSAKCLKEQCRGIENCDLRLLACKDPIYYGTRSMVRDRARLVWAETNRARSTCIDNPDNYDYGAYKWTVQLVTNDSRLEKILFPIFWGLMTLSTFGNLESTTEWLEVVFNIIVLTSGLLLVTMLIGNIKVFLHATTSKKQAMQLKMRNIEWWMRKRRLPSGFKQRVRNYERQRWAAMRGVDECQMIRNLPEGLRRDIKYHLCLDLVRQVPLFQHMDDLVLENICDRVKSLIFTKGETITREGDPVQRMLFVVRGHLQSSQVLRDGVKSCCMLGPGNFSGDELLSWCLRRPFIERLPPSTSTLVTLETTEAFGLDAEDVKYVTQHFRYTFVNERVKRSARYYSPGWRTWAAVAIQLAWRRYKHRLTLTSLSFIRPRRPLSRSNSLGEDRLRLYTAMLTSPKPNQDDFDF
;
A
#
# COMPACT_ATOMS: atom_id res chain seq x y z
N MET A 1 -22.09 -14.59 -57.37
CA MET A 1 -23.22 -14.19 -56.50
C MET A 1 -23.82 -15.46 -55.93
N ALA A 2 -23.81 -15.79 -54.65
CA ALA A 2 -22.94 -15.48 -53.52
C ALA A 2 -22.94 -16.76 -52.68
N SER A 3 -21.78 -17.20 -52.24
CA SER A 3 -21.54 -18.45 -51.51
C SER A 3 -21.89 -18.32 -50.03
N GLU A 4 -22.73 -19.21 -49.52
CA GLU A 4 -22.97 -19.39 -48.08
C GLU A 4 -21.84 -20.22 -47.46
N HIS A 5 -21.20 -19.67 -46.43
CA HIS A 5 -20.24 -20.38 -45.58
C HIS A 5 -20.84 -20.52 -44.19
N GLU A 6 -21.30 -21.74 -43.85
CA GLU A 6 -21.60 -22.15 -42.48
C GLU A 6 -20.32 -22.60 -41.77
N PHE A 7 -20.12 -22.10 -40.54
CA PHE A 7 -18.96 -22.39 -39.69
C PHE A 7 -19.39 -23.29 -38.52
N TYR A 8 -18.91 -24.53 -38.47
CA TYR A 8 -19.12 -25.48 -37.37
C TYR A 8 -18.27 -25.13 -36.14
N PRO A 9 -18.81 -25.13 -34.90
CA PRO A 9 -18.01 -25.20 -33.68
C PRO A 9 -17.81 -26.65 -33.21
N SER A 10 -16.55 -27.04 -33.01
CA SER A 10 -16.16 -28.36 -32.51
C SER A 10 -16.51 -28.58 -31.04
N ARG A 11 -17.01 -29.80 -30.76
CA ARG A 11 -17.29 -30.39 -29.45
C ARG A 11 -16.11 -30.28 -28.46
N ALA A 12 -16.37 -29.74 -27.28
CA ALA A 12 -15.56 -29.96 -26.08
C ALA A 12 -16.24 -31.04 -25.21
N THR A 13 -15.50 -32.10 -24.88
CA THR A 13 -15.90 -33.20 -24.00
C THR A 13 -15.80 -32.81 -22.51
N PRO A 14 -16.75 -33.22 -21.65
CA PRO A 14 -16.63 -33.06 -20.20
C PRO A 14 -15.80 -34.20 -19.59
N MET A 15 -14.82 -33.85 -18.76
CA MET A 15 -13.95 -34.80 -18.06
C MET A 15 -14.62 -35.24 -16.76
N GLN A 16 -14.85 -36.55 -16.64
CA GLN A 16 -15.51 -37.25 -15.55
C GLN A 16 -14.75 -37.15 -14.22
N TYR A 17 -15.51 -36.97 -13.14
CA TYR A 17 -15.11 -37.30 -11.77
C TYR A 17 -15.01 -38.82 -11.64
N PHE A 18 -13.87 -39.32 -11.14
CA PHE A 18 -13.72 -40.70 -10.68
C PHE A 18 -13.82 -40.72 -9.15
N THR A 19 -14.87 -41.37 -8.67
CA THR A 19 -15.00 -41.91 -7.31
C THR A 19 -14.46 -43.33 -7.35
N ASP A 20 -13.51 -43.66 -6.48
CA ASP A 20 -13.24 -45.06 -6.13
C ASP A 20 -13.33 -45.18 -4.61
N GLU A 21 -14.31 -45.97 -4.19
CA GLU A 21 -14.35 -46.67 -2.91
C GLU A 21 -13.26 -47.75 -2.93
N ASP A 22 -12.50 -47.88 -1.86
CA ASP A 22 -12.07 -49.21 -1.41
C ASP A 22 -11.84 -49.20 0.10
N GLY A 23 -12.48 -50.15 0.76
CA GLY A 23 -12.43 -50.36 2.21
C GLY A 23 -11.28 -51.28 2.60
N GLY A 24 -10.70 -50.98 3.75
CA GLY A 24 -9.72 -51.82 4.43
C GLY A 24 -9.62 -51.35 5.87
N GLU A 25 -10.33 -52.06 6.75
CA GLU A 25 -10.29 -51.91 8.21
C GLU A 25 -8.90 -52.26 8.73
N GLU A 26 -8.31 -51.38 9.56
CA GLU A 26 -7.36 -51.79 10.60
C GLU A 26 -7.39 -50.78 11.76
N GLU A 27 -7.23 -51.33 12.95
CA GLU A 27 -7.77 -50.90 14.23
C GLU A 27 -7.10 -49.68 14.88
N GLY A 28 -7.96 -48.86 15.51
CA GLY A 28 -7.83 -48.32 16.87
C GLY A 28 -6.43 -48.06 17.44
N GLY A 29 -6.01 -46.80 17.38
CA GLY A 29 -5.01 -46.21 18.24
C GLY A 29 -5.33 -44.74 18.50
N GLU A 30 -6.18 -44.49 19.50
CA GLU A 30 -6.44 -43.15 20.02
C GLU A 30 -5.13 -42.52 20.53
N ILE A 31 -4.66 -41.49 19.83
CA ILE A 31 -3.74 -40.50 20.38
C ILE A 31 -4.40 -39.16 20.14
N GLU A 32 -4.74 -38.49 21.24
CA GLU A 32 -5.34 -37.17 21.32
C GLU A 32 -4.55 -36.16 20.46
N GLU A 33 -5.09 -35.78 19.30
CA GLU A 33 -4.66 -34.59 18.58
C GLU A 33 -5.29 -33.37 19.27
N GLU A 34 -4.51 -32.77 20.16
CA GLU A 34 -4.77 -31.44 20.69
C GLU A 34 -4.78 -30.44 19.52
N SER A 35 -5.97 -29.95 19.21
CA SER A 35 -6.23 -28.91 18.23
C SER A 35 -5.70 -27.57 18.77
N THR A 36 -4.43 -27.27 18.49
CA THR A 36 -3.97 -25.88 18.53
C THR A 36 -4.55 -25.15 17.31
N ASP A 37 -5.71 -24.56 17.56
CA ASP A 37 -6.38 -23.59 16.71
C ASP A 37 -5.46 -22.47 16.23
N ASP A 38 -5.80 -21.96 15.04
CA ASP A 38 -5.33 -20.74 14.43
C ASP A 38 -5.50 -19.51 15.37
N GLU A 39 -4.55 -19.27 16.27
CA GLU A 39 -4.36 -17.98 16.95
C GLU A 39 -2.91 -17.51 16.86
N VAL A 40 -2.50 -16.95 15.72
CA VAL A 40 -1.40 -15.98 15.68
C VAL A 40 -1.69 -14.91 14.62
N CYS A 41 -2.61 -14.00 14.94
CA CYS A 41 -2.67 -12.61 14.44
C CYS A 41 -3.65 -11.79 15.30
N LYS A 42 -3.39 -11.74 16.61
CA LYS A 42 -3.91 -10.71 17.51
C LYS A 42 -2.78 -10.32 18.45
N GLU A 43 -2.02 -9.30 18.08
CA GLU A 43 -1.34 -8.51 19.10
C GLU A 43 -2.21 -7.30 19.41
N GLU A 44 -2.44 -7.15 20.70
CA GLU A 44 -3.39 -6.28 21.37
C GLU A 44 -3.04 -4.79 21.15
N GLU A 45 -3.96 -4.04 20.54
CA GLU A 45 -4.17 -2.64 20.90
C GLU A 45 -4.94 -2.62 22.23
N LYS A 46 -4.21 -2.62 23.35
CA LYS A 46 -4.78 -2.18 24.62
C LYS A 46 -4.71 -0.65 24.69
N GLU A 47 -5.88 -0.03 24.54
CA GLU A 47 -6.16 1.32 25.03
C GLU A 47 -5.68 1.45 26.48
N ASN A 48 -4.66 2.26 26.70
CA ASN A 48 -4.43 2.90 27.99
C ASN A 48 -4.96 4.33 27.89
N SER A 49 -6.23 4.47 28.22
CA SER A 49 -6.82 5.73 28.68
C SER A 49 -6.18 6.09 30.01
N SER A 50 -5.17 6.96 29.99
CA SER A 50 -4.77 7.92 31.04
C SER A 50 -3.29 8.30 30.97
N ASP A 51 -2.88 9.08 29.97
CA ASP A 51 -1.65 9.86 30.15
C ASP A 51 -1.62 11.18 29.36
N TRP A 52 -2.54 12.09 29.73
CA TRP A 52 -2.47 13.50 29.32
C TRP A 52 -1.66 14.37 30.30
N ARG A 53 -0.78 13.79 31.14
CA ARG A 53 -0.03 14.57 32.15
C ARG A 53 1.48 14.32 32.22
N SER A 54 2.08 13.58 31.28
CA SER A 54 3.53 13.37 31.25
C SER A 54 4.24 14.06 30.06
N LEU A 55 3.91 15.33 29.82
CA LEU A 55 4.67 16.21 28.89
C LEU A 55 5.17 17.50 29.56
N TYR A 56 5.36 17.44 30.87
CA TYR A 56 6.11 18.42 31.66
C TYR A 56 7.13 17.64 32.48
N LEU A 57 8.40 18.07 32.45
CA LEU A 57 9.58 17.46 33.11
C LEU A 57 10.33 16.40 32.30
N MET A 58 11.11 16.84 31.31
CA MET A 58 12.43 16.25 31.01
C MET A 58 13.25 17.24 30.17
N CYS A 59 13.92 18.18 30.84
CA CYS A 59 15.11 18.88 30.32
C CYS A 59 15.89 19.47 31.50
N GLY A 60 16.53 18.60 32.27
CA GLY A 60 17.53 18.95 33.26
C GLY A 60 18.88 18.39 32.83
N GLY A 61 19.68 19.18 32.11
CA GLY A 61 21.04 18.82 31.69
C GLY A 61 21.79 20.04 31.18
N ARG A 62 22.74 20.53 31.99
CA ARG A 62 23.57 21.73 31.80
C ARG A 62 24.28 21.81 30.45
N CYS A 63 24.28 23.00 29.83
CA CYS A 63 25.50 23.71 29.41
C CYS A 63 25.22 25.16 28.94
N GLY A 64 25.86 26.12 29.61
CA GLY A 64 26.52 27.30 29.02
C GLY A 64 25.70 28.36 28.27
N GLY A 65 25.31 29.42 28.99
CA GLY A 65 25.46 30.85 28.63
C GLY A 65 25.10 31.34 27.21
N GLY A 66 23.98 32.05 27.10
CA GLY A 66 23.70 32.94 25.97
C GLY A 66 22.24 33.35 25.85
N ARG A 67 21.81 34.40 26.57
CA ARG A 67 20.47 34.99 26.45
C ARG A 67 20.24 35.51 25.03
N ARG A 68 19.53 34.75 24.20
CA ARG A 68 18.74 35.27 23.07
C ARG A 68 17.30 34.78 23.23
N ARG A 69 16.39 35.70 23.51
CA ARG A 69 14.93 35.50 23.43
C ARG A 69 14.59 34.97 22.03
N LYS A 70 14.45 33.65 21.88
CA LYS A 70 13.72 33.06 20.74
C LYS A 70 12.26 32.95 21.17
N SER A 71 11.46 33.90 20.70
CA SER A 71 10.01 33.75 20.64
C SER A 71 9.71 32.45 19.89
N TRP A 72 9.18 31.44 20.60
CA TRP A 72 8.68 30.23 19.98
C TRP A 72 7.46 30.60 19.12
N SER A 73 7.67 30.81 17.82
CA SER A 73 6.56 30.98 16.89
C SER A 73 5.98 29.61 16.53
N LEU A 74 4.93 29.22 17.25
CA LEU A 74 4.05 28.08 16.92
C LEU A 74 3.57 28.08 15.45
N GLY A 75 3.66 29.21 14.75
CA GLY A 75 3.22 29.36 13.37
C GLY A 75 4.19 28.89 12.27
N GLN A 76 5.40 28.41 12.59
CA GLN A 76 6.39 28.02 11.57
C GLN A 76 6.35 26.52 11.22
N VAL A 77 5.85 25.67 12.14
CA VAL A 77 5.64 24.23 11.92
C VAL A 77 4.25 23.93 11.33
N PHE A 78 3.31 24.86 11.46
CA PHE A 78 1.90 24.60 11.23
C PHE A 78 1.45 24.64 9.76
N PHE A 79 2.25 25.10 8.78
CA PHE A 79 1.74 25.31 7.41
C PHE A 79 2.81 25.12 6.31
N ASP A 80 3.43 23.94 6.28
CA ASP A 80 4.07 23.44 5.06
C ASP A 80 2.99 22.73 4.21
N PRO A 81 2.82 23.03 2.90
CA PRO A 81 1.91 22.28 2.02
C PRO A 81 2.21 20.77 1.96
N ARG A 82 3.38 20.32 2.42
CA ARG A 82 3.75 18.92 2.59
C ARG A 82 3.55 18.38 4.00
N ALA A 83 3.05 19.19 4.94
CA ALA A 83 2.75 18.75 6.29
C ALA A 83 1.62 17.71 6.29
N LYS A 84 1.76 16.67 7.12
CA LYS A 84 0.77 15.58 7.24
C LYS A 84 -0.66 16.10 7.52
N TRP A 85 -0.78 17.13 8.37
CA TRP A 85 -2.08 17.72 8.70
C TRP A 85 -2.79 18.31 7.47
N VAL A 86 -2.06 18.91 6.50
CA VAL A 86 -2.66 19.47 5.28
C VAL A 86 -3.23 18.35 4.40
N GLN A 87 -2.52 17.22 4.33
CA GLN A 87 -2.98 16.04 3.60
C GLN A 87 -4.23 15.43 4.24
N GLU A 88 -4.25 15.34 5.57
CA GLU A 88 -5.42 14.88 6.35
C GLU A 88 -6.61 15.83 6.22
N TRP A 89 -6.37 17.14 6.25
CA TRP A 89 -7.44 18.13 6.03
C TRP A 89 -8.01 18.04 4.62
N ASN A 90 -7.18 17.88 3.57
CA ASN A 90 -7.66 17.71 2.20
C ASN A 90 -8.52 16.45 2.03
N ARG A 91 -8.19 15.36 2.75
CA ARG A 91 -9.00 14.13 2.81
C ARG A 91 -10.37 14.39 3.43
N VAL A 92 -10.43 15.04 4.59
CA VAL A 92 -11.68 15.42 5.25
C VAL A 92 -12.50 16.35 4.35
N PHE A 93 -11.86 17.35 3.74
CA PHE A 93 -12.51 18.31 2.87
C PHE A 93 -13.11 17.65 1.62
N LEU A 94 -12.52 16.57 1.09
CA LEU A 94 -13.13 15.81 0.00
C LEU A 94 -14.44 15.13 0.42
N LEU A 95 -14.50 14.58 1.63
CA LEU A 95 -15.75 14.03 2.17
C LEU A 95 -16.79 15.14 2.39
N VAL A 96 -16.38 16.31 2.87
CA VAL A 96 -17.25 17.49 2.96
C VAL A 96 -17.82 17.88 1.60
N CYS A 97 -17.01 17.87 0.53
CA CYS A 97 -17.49 18.13 -0.83
C CYS A 97 -18.53 17.08 -1.27
N ALA A 98 -18.31 15.81 -0.96
CA ALA A 98 -19.26 14.74 -1.26
C ALA A 98 -20.58 14.90 -0.48
N THR A 99 -20.51 15.27 0.80
CA THR A 99 -21.70 15.59 1.61
C THR A 99 -22.45 16.79 1.05
N GLY A 100 -21.75 17.85 0.61
CA GLY A 100 -22.38 19.00 -0.05
C GLY A 100 -23.14 18.61 -1.32
N LEU A 101 -22.55 17.76 -2.16
CA LEU A 101 -23.21 17.21 -3.36
C LEU A 101 -24.42 16.32 -3.01
N PHE A 102 -24.42 15.65 -1.85
CA PHE A 102 -25.57 14.87 -1.40
C PHE A 102 -26.69 15.74 -0.81
N VAL A 103 -26.36 16.88 -0.19
CA VAL A 103 -27.36 17.77 0.42
C VAL A 103 -28.11 18.61 -0.62
N ASP A 104 -27.47 19.02 -1.71
CA ASP A 104 -28.09 19.89 -2.72
C ASP A 104 -29.39 19.34 -3.34
N PRO A 105 -29.49 18.03 -3.71
CA PRO A 105 -30.73 17.50 -4.27
C PRO A 105 -31.87 17.38 -3.25
N LEU A 106 -31.57 17.37 -1.94
CA LEU A 106 -32.60 17.32 -0.89
C LEU A 106 -33.55 18.51 -0.97
N PHE A 107 -33.10 19.66 -1.48
CA PHE A 107 -33.93 20.85 -1.66
C PHE A 107 -35.20 20.61 -2.48
N PHE A 108 -35.18 19.65 -3.42
CA PHE A 108 -36.35 19.32 -4.23
C PHE A 108 -37.46 18.61 -3.45
N TYR A 109 -37.11 17.82 -2.43
CA TYR A 109 -38.11 17.12 -1.59
C TYR A 109 -38.83 18.04 -0.60
N ALA A 110 -38.44 19.33 -0.53
CA ALA A 110 -39.18 20.33 0.23
C ALA A 110 -40.50 20.72 -0.46
N LEU A 111 -40.62 20.55 -1.78
CA LEU A 111 -41.86 20.80 -2.50
C LEU A 111 -42.76 19.57 -2.42
N SER A 112 -44.05 19.79 -2.14
CA SER A 112 -45.04 18.72 -2.05
C SER A 112 -46.41 19.22 -2.48
N ILE A 113 -47.29 18.31 -2.91
CA ILE A 113 -48.70 18.62 -3.16
C ILE A 113 -49.51 18.09 -1.98
N SER A 114 -50.43 18.92 -1.49
CA SER A 114 -51.37 18.52 -0.44
C SER A 114 -52.40 17.56 -1.01
N ASP A 115 -52.54 16.39 -0.41
CA ASP A 115 -53.58 15.42 -0.75
C ASP A 115 -55.00 15.98 -0.53
N THR A 116 -55.20 16.64 0.60
CA THR A 116 -56.49 17.21 0.99
C THR A 116 -56.87 18.43 0.17
N CYS A 117 -55.91 19.32 -0.12
CA CYS A 117 -56.19 20.63 -0.72
C CYS A 117 -55.83 20.73 -2.21
N MET A 118 -55.22 19.69 -2.80
CA MET A 118 -54.73 19.65 -4.19
C MET A 118 -53.94 20.91 -4.58
N CYS A 119 -53.11 21.40 -3.66
CA CYS A 119 -52.31 22.61 -3.84
C CYS A 119 -50.84 22.36 -3.50
N LEU A 120 -49.95 23.05 -4.20
CA LEU A 120 -48.51 22.97 -4.02
C LEU A 120 -48.08 23.84 -2.82
N PHE A 121 -47.22 23.28 -1.97
CA PHE A 121 -46.62 23.97 -0.84
C PHE A 121 -45.15 23.56 -0.64
N VAL A 122 -44.45 24.32 0.19
CA VAL A 122 -43.11 24.01 0.69
C VAL A 122 -43.22 23.51 2.13
N ASP A 123 -42.72 22.30 2.44
CA ASP A 123 -42.59 21.81 3.83
C ASP A 123 -41.53 22.65 4.55
N GLY A 124 -41.98 23.54 5.43
CA GLY A 124 -41.13 24.48 6.15
C GLY A 124 -40.17 23.80 7.13
N TRP A 125 -40.57 22.71 7.78
CA TRP A 125 -39.68 21.97 8.68
C TRP A 125 -38.55 21.30 7.91
N PHE A 126 -38.88 20.68 6.77
CA PHE A 126 -37.88 20.07 5.92
C PHE A 126 -36.99 21.10 5.21
N ALA A 127 -37.54 22.24 4.80
CA ALA A 127 -36.77 23.36 4.27
C ALA A 127 -35.73 23.88 5.29
N ILE A 128 -36.10 24.00 6.57
CA ILE A 128 -35.17 24.40 7.65
C ILE A 128 -34.05 23.36 7.82
N THR A 129 -34.36 22.07 7.85
CA THR A 129 -33.32 21.04 8.06
C THR A 129 -32.32 21.01 6.90
N VAL A 130 -32.79 21.05 5.65
CA VAL A 130 -31.91 21.04 4.48
C VAL A 130 -31.08 22.33 4.40
N THR A 131 -31.67 23.50 4.72
CA THR A 131 -30.88 24.74 4.78
C THR A 131 -29.85 24.75 5.89
N ALA A 132 -30.14 24.19 7.07
CA ALA A 132 -29.17 24.04 8.14
C ALA A 132 -27.98 23.16 7.72
N LEU A 133 -28.26 21.98 7.14
CA LEU A 133 -27.23 21.07 6.62
C LEU A 133 -26.37 21.77 5.55
N ARG A 134 -27.01 22.52 4.64
CA ARG A 134 -26.31 23.26 3.59
C ARG A 134 -25.40 24.34 4.18
N CYS A 135 -25.90 25.14 5.14
CA CYS A 135 -25.11 26.16 5.82
C CYS A 135 -23.89 25.57 6.55
N MET A 136 -24.02 24.38 7.16
CA MET A 136 -22.88 23.67 7.76
C MET A 136 -21.80 23.33 6.71
N THR A 137 -22.20 22.80 5.55
CA THR A 137 -21.24 22.51 4.47
C THR A 137 -20.57 23.77 3.93
N ASP A 138 -21.33 24.86 3.73
CA ASP A 138 -20.80 26.15 3.27
C ASP A 138 -19.79 26.74 4.26
N ALA A 139 -20.05 26.65 5.57
CA ALA A 139 -19.11 27.10 6.59
C ALA A 139 -17.76 26.36 6.50
N LEU A 140 -17.78 25.04 6.25
CA LEU A 140 -16.57 24.25 6.05
C LEU A 140 -15.84 24.60 4.75
N HIS A 141 -16.58 24.92 3.67
CA HIS A 141 -15.98 25.43 2.43
C HIS A 141 -15.31 26.80 2.63
N VAL A 142 -15.97 27.73 3.33
CA VAL A 142 -15.39 29.04 3.68
C VAL A 142 -14.16 28.88 4.55
N TRP A 143 -14.20 27.96 5.53
CA TRP A 143 -13.05 27.65 6.37
C TRP A 143 -11.87 27.14 5.53
N ASN A 144 -12.11 26.21 4.61
CA ASN A 144 -11.08 25.72 3.69
C ASN A 144 -10.51 26.83 2.80
N MET A 145 -11.36 27.71 2.26
CA MET A 145 -10.92 28.86 1.47
C MET A 145 -10.04 29.81 2.31
N CYS A 146 -10.41 30.07 3.56
CA CYS A 146 -9.62 30.87 4.49
C CYS A 146 -8.25 30.25 4.77
N LEU A 147 -8.18 28.92 4.95
CA LEU A 147 -6.92 28.20 5.11
C LEU A 147 -6.03 28.35 3.87
N GLN A 148 -6.58 28.20 2.67
CA GLN A 148 -5.83 28.35 1.42
C GLN A 148 -5.28 29.78 1.24
N LEU A 149 -6.09 30.80 1.53
CA LEU A 149 -5.65 32.20 1.48
C LEU A 149 -4.53 32.48 2.47
N LYS A 150 -4.61 31.93 3.70
CA LYS A 150 -3.55 32.05 4.71
C LYS A 150 -2.25 31.38 4.24
N MET A 151 -2.32 30.22 3.59
CA MET A 151 -1.15 29.53 3.03
C MET A 151 -0.47 30.34 1.90
N ILE A 152 -1.26 30.90 0.98
CA ILE A 152 -0.74 31.70 -0.14
C ILE A 152 -0.07 32.99 0.36
N LYS A 153 -0.72 33.73 1.28
CA LYS A 153 -0.20 34.98 1.84
C LYS A 153 1.16 34.79 2.52
N ARG A 154 1.33 33.67 3.23
CA ARG A 154 2.58 33.37 3.95
C ARG A 154 3.70 32.90 3.02
N SER A 155 3.37 32.13 1.97
CA SER A 155 4.33 31.76 0.91
C SER A 155 4.92 33.00 0.20
N SER A 156 4.07 33.98 -0.14
CA SER A 156 4.50 35.25 -0.73
C SER A 156 5.38 36.09 0.21
N SER A 157 5.07 36.10 1.51
CA SER A 157 5.85 36.80 2.54
C SER A 157 7.24 36.17 2.77
N SER A 158 7.34 34.85 2.73
CA SER A 158 8.62 34.12 2.84
C SER A 158 9.54 34.40 1.64
N TYR A 159 8.99 34.55 0.44
CA TYR A 159 9.77 34.85 -0.78
C TYR A 159 10.30 36.29 -0.79
N SER A 160 9.50 37.28 -0.36
CA SER A 160 9.99 38.68 -0.25
C SER A 160 11.09 38.82 0.80
N ARG A 161 10.97 38.13 1.93
CA ARG A 161 11.94 38.20 3.04
C ARG A 161 13.23 37.41 2.79
N GLY A 162 13.24 36.52 1.79
CA GLY A 162 14.46 35.87 1.28
C GLY A 162 15.28 36.78 0.36
N ASN A 163 14.65 37.78 -0.26
CA ASN A 163 15.33 38.70 -1.18
C ASN A 163 16.04 39.86 -0.46
N ASP A 164 15.51 40.32 0.68
CA ASP A 164 16.13 41.39 1.49
C ASP A 164 17.38 40.96 2.27
N LYS A 165 17.65 39.64 2.37
CA LYS A 165 18.83 39.13 3.08
C LYS A 165 20.04 38.84 2.19
N ARG A 166 19.94 39.08 0.88
CA ARG A 166 21.03 38.78 -0.07
C ARG A 166 21.71 40.02 -0.65
N SER A 167 21.40 41.21 -0.14
CA SER A 167 21.93 42.50 -0.61
C SER A 167 22.80 43.21 0.43
N GLY A 168 23.70 42.49 1.13
CA GLY A 168 24.55 43.11 2.12
C GLY A 168 25.72 42.26 2.59
N SER A 169 26.68 41.97 1.70
CA SER A 169 28.11 41.84 2.02
C SER A 169 28.88 41.41 0.76
N GLU A 170 29.66 42.30 0.16
CA GLU A 170 30.90 41.93 -0.56
C GLU A 170 31.71 43.21 -0.84
N SER A 171 32.85 43.31 -0.18
CA SER A 171 33.92 44.27 -0.42
C SER A 171 35.05 43.56 -1.18
N GLU A 172 35.42 44.17 -2.30
CA GLU A 172 36.72 44.28 -2.99
C GLU A 172 37.79 43.17 -2.86
N GLY A 173 38.27 42.70 -4.03
CA GLY A 173 39.52 41.96 -4.22
C GLY A 173 39.73 41.57 -5.69
N GLU A 174 40.68 42.23 -6.36
CA GLU A 174 41.13 42.05 -7.75
C GLU A 174 41.91 40.75 -8.02
N GLY A 175 41.92 40.29 -9.28
CA GLY A 175 42.91 39.35 -9.85
C GLY A 175 42.38 38.48 -11.00
N GLY A 176 43.00 38.57 -12.19
CA GLY A 176 42.71 37.78 -13.43
C GLY A 176 42.90 36.26 -13.28
N ASP A 177 42.56 35.39 -14.23
CA ASP A 177 42.80 35.37 -15.68
C ASP A 177 41.98 34.21 -16.34
N GLY A 178 41.76 34.31 -17.65
CA GLY A 178 41.43 33.30 -18.69
C GLY A 178 40.60 32.04 -18.42
N GLY A 179 39.52 31.85 -19.20
CA GLY A 179 39.00 30.51 -19.53
C GLY A 179 37.53 30.49 -19.98
N GLU A 180 37.31 30.20 -21.27
CA GLU A 180 36.00 30.03 -21.91
C GLU A 180 35.07 29.04 -21.18
N GLY A 181 33.82 29.46 -20.99
CA GLY A 181 32.76 28.61 -20.47
C GLY A 181 31.42 29.33 -20.56
N SER A 182 30.67 29.06 -21.63
CA SER A 182 29.29 29.49 -21.85
C SER A 182 28.42 29.22 -20.61
N SER A 183 28.23 30.23 -19.75
CA SER A 183 27.21 30.22 -18.71
C SER A 183 26.01 31.06 -19.16
N ASN A 184 24.91 30.36 -19.45
CA ASN A 184 23.61 30.95 -19.68
C ASN A 184 23.14 31.63 -18.38
N ARG A 185 23.28 32.96 -18.31
CA ARG A 185 22.58 33.79 -17.31
C ARG A 185 21.07 33.61 -17.47
N PRO A 186 20.30 33.25 -16.42
CA PRO A 186 18.86 33.41 -16.49
C PRO A 186 18.51 34.88 -16.23
N ARG A 187 18.46 35.67 -17.31
CA ARG A 187 17.87 37.02 -17.29
C ARG A 187 16.33 36.89 -17.22
N ALA A 188 15.75 37.51 -16.19
CA ALA A 188 14.42 38.12 -16.23
C ALA A 188 13.17 37.25 -16.54
N ALA A 189 13.05 36.04 -15.96
CA ALA A 189 11.82 35.23 -16.07
C ALA A 189 10.87 35.26 -14.84
N ASN A 190 11.26 35.89 -13.71
CA ASN A 190 10.51 35.74 -12.45
C ASN A 190 9.25 36.62 -12.32
N GLY A 191 9.16 37.77 -12.97
CA GLY A 191 7.97 38.64 -12.88
C GLY A 191 6.72 38.04 -13.54
N ARG A 192 6.89 37.40 -14.70
CA ARG A 192 5.80 36.71 -15.42
C ARG A 192 5.33 35.45 -14.68
N HIS A 193 6.23 34.73 -14.03
CA HIS A 193 5.89 33.52 -13.27
C HIS A 193 5.10 33.83 -11.99
N LEU A 194 5.40 34.96 -11.33
CA LEU A 194 4.66 35.48 -10.17
C LEU A 194 3.29 36.05 -10.57
N ALA A 195 3.21 36.81 -11.67
CA ALA A 195 1.94 37.31 -12.20
C ALA A 195 1.02 36.16 -12.63
N PHE A 196 1.57 35.12 -13.26
CA PHE A 196 0.84 33.92 -13.68
C PHE A 196 0.36 33.07 -12.49
N GLN A 197 1.16 32.90 -11.44
CA GLN A 197 0.72 32.25 -10.19
C GLN A 197 -0.36 33.07 -9.47
N CYS A 198 -0.25 34.39 -9.43
CA CYS A 198 -1.27 35.26 -8.84
C CYS A 198 -2.59 35.25 -9.65
N LEU A 199 -2.52 35.19 -10.99
CA LEU A 199 -3.69 35.06 -11.86
C LEU A 199 -4.35 33.67 -11.74
N LYS A 200 -3.55 32.60 -11.67
CA LYS A 200 -4.04 31.23 -11.48
C LYS A 200 -4.69 31.07 -10.10
N ALA A 201 -4.13 31.70 -9.06
CA ALA A 201 -4.74 31.76 -7.74
C ALA A 201 -6.05 32.57 -7.73
N LYS A 202 -6.11 33.72 -8.43
CA LYS A 202 -7.35 34.51 -8.57
C LYS A 202 -8.46 33.77 -9.33
N LYS A 203 -8.13 33.00 -10.37
CA LYS A 203 -9.12 32.18 -11.10
C LYS A 203 -9.66 31.02 -10.27
N GLY A 204 -8.82 30.36 -9.45
CA GLY A 204 -9.25 29.34 -8.50
C GLY A 204 -10.19 29.90 -7.43
N LEU A 205 -9.82 31.03 -6.82
CA LEU A 205 -10.63 31.68 -5.79
C LEU A 205 -12.01 32.16 -6.28
N PHE A 206 -12.11 32.62 -7.53
CA PHE A 206 -13.40 32.99 -8.12
C PHE A 206 -14.32 31.77 -8.29
N PHE A 207 -13.75 30.64 -8.70
CA PHE A 207 -14.50 29.40 -8.85
C PHE A 207 -14.93 28.81 -7.49
N ASP A 208 -14.06 28.88 -6.49
CA ASP A 208 -14.38 28.49 -5.11
C ASP A 208 -15.50 29.35 -4.53
N LEU A 209 -15.52 30.66 -4.84
CA LEU A 209 -16.60 31.56 -4.43
C LEU A 209 -17.93 31.20 -5.10
N LEU A 210 -17.92 30.81 -6.38
CA LEU A 210 -19.13 30.43 -7.11
C LEU A 210 -19.80 29.19 -6.50
N VAL A 211 -18.99 28.23 -6.04
CA VAL A 211 -19.44 27.00 -5.37
C VAL A 211 -20.12 27.26 -4.01
N ILE A 212 -19.72 28.32 -3.30
CA ILE A 212 -20.19 28.63 -1.93
C ILE A 212 -21.48 29.47 -1.93
N LEU A 213 -21.87 30.08 -3.06
CA LEU A 213 -23.06 30.93 -3.13
C LEU A 213 -24.32 30.18 -2.64
N PRO A 214 -25.14 30.77 -1.76
CA PRO A 214 -26.36 30.13 -1.25
C PRO A 214 -27.59 30.34 -2.15
N LEU A 215 -27.47 30.09 -3.47
CA LEU A 215 -28.59 30.34 -4.40
C LEU A 215 -29.82 29.43 -4.14
N PRO A 216 -29.69 28.12 -3.86
CA PRO A 216 -30.82 27.26 -3.55
C PRO A 216 -31.59 27.72 -2.31
N GLN A 217 -30.88 28.24 -1.30
CA GLN A 217 -31.51 28.83 -0.12
C GLN A 217 -32.32 30.08 -0.48
N ILE A 218 -31.74 31.01 -1.26
CA ILE A 218 -32.43 32.24 -1.70
C ILE A 218 -33.66 31.89 -2.53
N VAL A 219 -33.54 30.91 -3.44
CA VAL A 219 -34.66 30.47 -4.28
C VAL A 219 -35.77 29.84 -3.44
N LEU A 220 -35.43 28.92 -2.55
CA LEU A 220 -36.41 28.21 -1.72
C LEU A 220 -37.20 29.16 -0.82
N TRP A 221 -36.54 30.14 -0.19
CA TRP A 221 -37.16 31.02 0.81
C TRP A 221 -37.75 32.31 0.23
N VAL A 222 -37.31 32.76 -0.94
CA VAL A 222 -37.74 34.05 -1.52
C VAL A 222 -38.43 33.87 -2.87
N ALA A 223 -37.75 33.25 -3.84
CA ALA A 223 -38.27 33.18 -5.20
C ALA A 223 -39.49 32.25 -5.30
N ILE A 224 -39.41 31.05 -4.73
CA ILE A 224 -40.48 30.05 -4.79
C ILE A 224 -41.77 30.57 -4.13
N PRO A 225 -41.76 31.08 -2.88
CA PRO A 225 -42.96 31.64 -2.27
C PRO A 225 -43.59 32.77 -3.10
N SER A 226 -42.78 33.71 -3.61
CA SER A 226 -43.28 34.81 -4.45
C SER A 226 -43.91 34.34 -5.77
N LEU A 227 -43.39 33.26 -6.36
CA LEU A 227 -43.93 32.67 -7.58
C LEU A 227 -45.19 31.84 -7.34
N LEU A 228 -45.27 31.18 -6.18
CA LEU A 228 -46.46 30.46 -5.72
C LEU A 228 -47.63 31.42 -5.46
N GLU A 229 -47.38 32.57 -4.82
CA GLU A 229 -48.39 33.62 -4.63
C GLU A 229 -48.96 34.15 -5.95
N LYS A 230 -48.13 34.18 -7.01
CA LYS A 230 -48.54 34.58 -8.37
C LYS A 230 -49.26 33.46 -9.15
N GLY A 231 -49.39 32.25 -8.59
CA GLY A 231 -50.03 31.10 -9.26
C GLY A 231 -49.20 30.48 -10.40
N SER A 232 -47.89 30.77 -10.48
CA SER A 232 -47.02 30.35 -11.58
C SER A 232 -46.27 29.04 -11.28
N VAL A 233 -47.00 27.97 -11.01
CA VAL A 233 -46.46 26.68 -10.50
C VAL A 233 -45.43 26.03 -11.45
N THR A 234 -45.63 26.09 -12.76
CA THR A 234 -44.66 25.54 -13.73
C THR A 234 -43.34 26.33 -13.77
N LEU A 235 -43.42 27.64 -13.54
CA LEU A 235 -42.24 28.51 -13.53
C LEU A 235 -41.39 28.26 -12.27
N VAL A 236 -42.02 27.92 -11.14
CA VAL A 236 -41.32 27.48 -9.91
C VAL A 236 -40.38 26.32 -10.20
N MET A 237 -40.88 25.25 -10.83
CA MET A 237 -40.09 24.03 -11.10
C MET A 237 -38.91 24.31 -12.03
N THR A 238 -39.15 25.07 -13.11
CA THR A 238 -38.11 25.42 -14.09
C THR A 238 -37.01 26.32 -13.49
N VAL A 239 -37.38 27.34 -12.71
CA VAL A 239 -36.42 28.21 -12.01
C VAL A 239 -35.60 27.39 -11.01
N PHE A 240 -36.23 26.48 -10.28
CA PHE A 240 -35.53 25.67 -9.28
C PHE A 240 -34.54 24.70 -9.92
N LEU A 241 -34.94 24.04 -11.01
CA LEU A 241 -34.08 23.13 -11.78
C LEU A 241 -32.87 23.85 -12.40
N ILE A 242 -33.09 25.00 -13.04
CA ILE A 242 -32.01 25.80 -13.66
C ILE A 242 -30.99 26.23 -12.61
N ILE A 243 -31.45 26.72 -11.46
CA ILE A 243 -30.57 27.20 -10.40
C ILE A 243 -29.82 26.04 -9.74
N PHE A 244 -30.48 24.90 -9.55
CA PHE A 244 -29.82 23.67 -9.13
C PHE A 244 -28.69 23.29 -10.10
N LEU A 245 -28.96 23.20 -11.41
CA LEU A 245 -27.93 22.83 -12.40
C LEU A 245 -26.78 23.84 -12.44
N PHE A 246 -27.09 25.14 -12.38
CA PHE A 246 -26.09 26.22 -12.38
C PHE A 246 -25.12 26.12 -11.20
N GLN A 247 -25.56 25.60 -10.05
CA GLN A 247 -24.69 25.42 -8.88
C GLN A 247 -24.06 24.03 -8.78
N TYR A 248 -24.84 23.01 -9.10
CA TYR A 248 -24.46 21.62 -8.89
C TYR A 248 -23.32 21.20 -9.84
N LEU A 249 -23.37 21.65 -11.10
CA LEU A 249 -22.33 21.33 -12.09
C LEU A 249 -20.94 21.90 -11.71
N PRO A 250 -20.80 23.18 -11.33
CA PRO A 250 -19.55 23.70 -10.78
C PRO A 250 -19.05 22.96 -9.55
N LYS A 251 -19.94 22.55 -8.63
CA LYS A 251 -19.56 21.76 -7.44
C LYS A 251 -19.00 20.39 -7.80
N ILE A 252 -19.61 19.69 -8.76
CA ILE A 252 -19.08 18.42 -9.28
C ILE A 252 -17.69 18.65 -9.86
N TYR A 253 -17.54 19.66 -10.73
CA TYR A 253 -16.24 19.97 -11.34
C TYR A 253 -15.17 20.30 -10.29
N HIS A 254 -15.51 21.09 -9.26
CA HIS A 254 -14.63 21.39 -8.13
C HIS A 254 -14.18 20.11 -7.41
N SER A 255 -15.11 19.23 -7.06
CA SER A 255 -14.85 17.96 -6.38
C SER A 255 -13.95 17.04 -7.21
N VAL A 256 -14.21 16.90 -8.51
CA VAL A 256 -13.39 16.10 -9.44
C VAL A 256 -11.98 16.68 -9.57
N CYS A 257 -11.83 18.01 -9.64
CA CYS A 257 -10.52 18.66 -9.70
C CYS A 257 -9.72 18.42 -8.41
N LEU A 258 -10.37 18.50 -7.25
CA LEU A 258 -9.77 18.20 -5.95
C LEU A 258 -9.30 16.74 -5.88
N LEU A 259 -10.15 15.80 -6.30
CA LEU A 259 -9.84 14.37 -6.34
C LEU A 259 -8.61 14.08 -7.22
N ARG A 260 -8.59 14.60 -8.46
CA ARG A 260 -7.44 14.42 -9.38
C ARG A 260 -6.16 15.02 -8.83
N ARG A 261 -6.24 16.21 -8.21
CA ARG A 261 -5.07 16.84 -7.59
C ARG A 261 -4.49 15.98 -6.47
N MET A 262 -5.33 15.35 -5.65
CA MET A 262 -4.87 14.46 -4.59
C MET A 262 -4.28 13.14 -5.13
N GLN A 263 -4.89 12.55 -6.16
CA GLN A 263 -4.37 11.34 -6.80
C GLN A 263 -2.94 11.54 -7.34
N ASN A 264 -2.68 12.66 -8.01
CA ASN A 264 -1.37 12.97 -8.60
C ASN A 264 -0.26 13.19 -7.54
N LEU A 265 -0.60 13.60 -6.32
CA LEU A 265 0.37 13.94 -5.28
C LEU A 265 0.71 12.76 -4.35
N SER A 266 -0.27 11.89 -4.08
CA SER A 266 -0.15 10.88 -3.01
C SER A 266 -0.19 9.44 -3.54
N GLY A 267 -0.66 9.20 -4.77
CA GLY A 267 -0.92 7.85 -5.31
C GLY A 267 -2.08 7.13 -4.63
N TYR A 268 -2.12 7.15 -3.28
CA TYR A 268 -3.20 6.66 -2.43
C TYR A 268 -3.81 7.82 -1.64
N ILE A 269 -5.14 7.95 -1.70
CA ILE A 269 -5.85 9.13 -1.17
C ILE A 269 -5.94 9.09 0.35
N PHE A 270 -6.22 7.94 0.97
CA PHE A 270 -6.47 7.79 2.42
C PHE A 270 -5.56 6.75 3.09
N GLY A 271 -4.41 6.43 2.48
CA GLY A 271 -3.45 5.45 3.01
C GLY A 271 -3.88 3.98 2.88
N THR A 272 -5.17 3.68 2.78
CA THR A 272 -5.66 2.33 2.43
C THR A 272 -6.17 2.26 1.00
N VAL A 273 -5.96 1.12 0.36
CA VAL A 273 -6.32 0.87 -1.04
C VAL A 273 -7.85 0.83 -1.21
N TRP A 274 -8.60 0.45 -0.18
CA TRP A 274 -10.06 0.31 -0.19
C TRP A 274 -10.83 1.61 -0.40
N TRP A 275 -10.26 2.76 0.00
CA TRP A 275 -10.90 4.05 -0.21
C TRP A 275 -11.12 4.39 -1.69
N GLY A 276 -10.34 3.81 -2.60
CA GLY A 276 -10.61 3.94 -4.04
C GLY A 276 -11.97 3.38 -4.45
N ILE A 277 -12.36 2.22 -3.92
CA ILE A 277 -13.69 1.62 -4.16
C ILE A 277 -14.77 2.48 -3.50
N ALA A 278 -14.58 2.83 -2.23
CA ALA A 278 -15.55 3.61 -1.47
C ALA A 278 -15.88 4.95 -2.14
N LEU A 279 -14.88 5.67 -2.65
CA LEU A 279 -15.10 6.94 -3.36
C LEU A 279 -15.85 6.78 -4.68
N ASN A 280 -15.58 5.71 -5.44
CA ASN A 280 -16.35 5.42 -6.65
C ASN A 280 -17.81 5.09 -6.32
N LEU A 281 -18.04 4.34 -5.23
CA LEU A 281 -19.38 4.01 -4.75
C LEU A 281 -20.14 5.26 -4.27
N ILE A 282 -19.48 6.13 -3.49
CA ILE A 282 -20.06 7.41 -3.05
C ILE A 282 -20.43 8.28 -4.25
N ALA A 283 -19.56 8.40 -5.26
CA ALA A 283 -19.86 9.15 -6.47
C ALA A 283 -21.08 8.59 -7.22
N TYR A 284 -21.20 7.25 -7.27
CA TYR A 284 -22.35 6.57 -7.86
C TYR A 284 -23.65 6.87 -7.10
N PHE A 285 -23.66 6.75 -5.77
CA PHE A 285 -24.81 7.09 -4.93
C PHE A 285 -25.23 8.57 -5.05
N VAL A 286 -24.26 9.49 -5.09
CA VAL A 286 -24.50 10.93 -5.29
C VAL A 286 -25.13 11.19 -6.66
N ALA A 287 -24.65 10.53 -7.72
CA ALA A 287 -25.24 10.65 -9.05
C ALA A 287 -26.68 10.11 -9.09
N SER A 288 -26.94 8.94 -8.48
CA SER A 288 -28.27 8.36 -8.35
C SER A 288 -29.22 9.27 -7.57
N HIS A 289 -28.76 9.85 -6.47
CA HIS A 289 -29.54 10.78 -5.68
C HIS A 289 -29.94 12.03 -6.49
N ALA A 290 -28.99 12.61 -7.22
CA ALA A 290 -29.26 13.78 -8.06
C ALA A 290 -30.23 13.46 -9.21
N ALA A 291 -30.05 12.33 -9.91
CA ALA A 291 -30.96 11.90 -10.96
C ALA A 291 -32.38 11.63 -10.41
N GLY A 292 -32.47 10.96 -9.27
CA GLY A 292 -33.72 10.71 -8.55
C GLY A 292 -34.43 11.99 -8.11
N ALA A 293 -33.70 12.95 -7.56
CA ALA A 293 -34.27 14.23 -7.14
C ALA A 293 -34.82 15.02 -8.34
N CYS A 294 -34.08 15.07 -9.46
CA CYS A 294 -34.57 15.67 -10.70
C CYS A 294 -35.84 14.97 -11.19
N TRP A 295 -35.89 13.63 -11.13
CA TRP A 295 -37.08 12.86 -11.47
C TRP A 295 -38.27 13.19 -10.56
N TYR A 296 -38.06 13.34 -9.24
CA TYR A 296 -39.10 13.77 -8.30
C TYR A 296 -39.66 15.16 -8.64
N LEU A 297 -38.77 16.13 -8.92
CA LEU A 297 -39.18 17.50 -9.26
C LEU A 297 -39.97 17.55 -10.59
N LEU A 298 -39.52 16.80 -11.60
CA LEU A 298 -40.25 16.68 -12.87
C LEU A 298 -41.59 15.94 -12.70
N GLY A 299 -41.66 14.99 -11.77
CA GLY A 299 -42.91 14.35 -11.35
C GLY A 299 -43.91 15.35 -10.78
N ILE A 300 -43.48 16.22 -9.85
CA ILE A 300 -44.31 17.33 -9.34
C ILE A 300 -44.76 18.24 -10.49
N GLN A 301 -43.86 18.57 -11.41
CA GLN A 301 -44.20 19.38 -12.58
C GLN A 301 -45.29 18.72 -13.43
N ARG A 302 -45.26 17.39 -13.60
CA ARG A 302 -46.26 16.61 -14.34
C ARG A 302 -47.61 16.60 -13.60
N SER A 303 -47.63 16.32 -12.30
CA SER A 303 -48.85 16.38 -11.48
C SER A 303 -49.47 17.79 -11.47
N ALA A 304 -48.64 18.83 -11.37
CA ALA A 304 -49.10 20.21 -11.46
C ALA A 304 -49.64 20.58 -12.86
N LYS A 305 -49.10 20.00 -13.94
CA LYS A 305 -49.64 20.16 -15.30
C LYS A 305 -51.04 19.52 -15.42
N CYS A 306 -51.24 18.32 -14.88
CA CYS A 306 -52.56 17.67 -14.82
C CYS A 306 -53.57 18.54 -14.07
N LEU A 307 -53.23 19.02 -12.86
CA LEU A 307 -54.11 19.90 -12.07
C LEU A 307 -54.42 21.21 -12.81
N LYS A 308 -53.45 21.76 -13.55
CA LYS A 308 -53.62 22.98 -14.34
C LYS A 308 -54.58 22.77 -15.52
N GLU A 309 -54.51 21.62 -16.18
CA GLU A 309 -55.41 21.24 -17.27
C GLU A 309 -56.85 21.06 -16.75
N GLN A 310 -57.03 20.41 -15.60
CA GLN A 310 -58.36 20.27 -14.97
C GLN A 310 -58.92 21.61 -14.50
N CYS A 311 -58.09 22.48 -13.92
CA CYS A 311 -58.52 23.82 -13.51
C CYS A 311 -58.99 24.67 -14.70
N ARG A 312 -58.30 24.61 -15.85
CA ARG A 312 -58.75 25.30 -17.08
C ARG A 312 -60.11 24.83 -17.61
N GLY A 313 -60.51 23.61 -17.28
CA GLY A 313 -61.81 23.05 -17.65
C GLY A 313 -62.96 23.47 -16.73
N ILE A 314 -62.69 24.15 -15.61
CA ILE A 314 -63.69 24.60 -14.64
C ILE A 314 -63.91 26.11 -14.83
N GLU A 315 -65.17 26.53 -14.95
CA GLU A 315 -65.53 27.94 -15.03
C GLU A 315 -65.08 28.70 -13.76
N ASN A 316 -64.40 29.84 -13.94
CA ASN A 316 -63.86 30.69 -12.86
C ASN A 316 -62.75 30.07 -11.97
N CYS A 317 -61.95 29.13 -12.49
CA CYS A 317 -60.75 28.63 -11.78
C CYS A 317 -59.54 29.58 -11.94
N ASP A 318 -59.15 30.26 -10.86
CA ASP A 318 -57.89 31.04 -10.82
C ASP A 318 -56.69 30.09 -10.60
N LEU A 319 -55.62 30.26 -11.40
CA LEU A 319 -54.40 29.47 -11.27
C LEU A 319 -53.70 29.63 -9.91
N ARG A 320 -54.01 30.69 -9.16
CA ARG A 320 -53.58 30.86 -7.76
C ARG A 320 -54.12 29.78 -6.82
N LEU A 321 -55.21 29.10 -7.18
CA LEU A 321 -55.78 28.00 -6.40
C LEU A 321 -54.85 26.78 -6.34
N LEU A 322 -54.00 26.58 -7.35
CA LEU A 322 -53.04 25.46 -7.40
C LEU A 322 -51.85 25.60 -6.44
N ALA A 323 -51.59 26.78 -5.89
CA ALA A 323 -50.56 27.00 -4.87
C ALA A 323 -51.25 27.29 -3.54
N CYS A 324 -50.85 26.68 -2.42
CA CYS A 324 -51.56 26.86 -1.15
C CYS A 324 -51.55 28.32 -0.66
N LYS A 325 -52.50 28.69 0.22
CA LYS A 325 -52.64 30.08 0.70
C LYS A 325 -51.36 30.58 1.37
N ASP A 326 -50.84 29.77 2.28
CA ASP A 326 -49.51 29.94 2.84
C ASP A 326 -48.56 29.06 2.03
N PRO A 327 -47.62 29.64 1.26
CA PRO A 327 -46.72 28.86 0.40
C PRO A 327 -45.74 28.00 1.20
N ILE A 328 -45.48 28.35 2.47
CA ILE A 328 -44.63 27.60 3.40
C ILE A 328 -45.50 27.03 4.51
N TYR A 329 -45.46 25.70 4.67
CA TYR A 329 -46.32 24.97 5.59
C TYR A 329 -45.54 24.30 6.70
N TYR A 330 -45.99 24.49 7.95
CA TYR A 330 -45.34 23.96 9.16
C TYR A 330 -46.16 22.89 9.90
N GLY A 331 -47.21 22.34 9.28
CA GLY A 331 -48.05 21.30 9.91
C GLY A 331 -49.26 21.81 10.71
N THR A 332 -49.61 23.10 10.61
CA THR A 332 -50.79 23.67 11.29
C THR A 332 -52.08 23.29 10.58
N ARG A 333 -53.18 23.01 11.31
CA ARG A 333 -54.50 22.61 10.78
C ARG A 333 -55.20 23.62 9.84
N SER A 334 -54.55 24.69 9.40
CA SER A 334 -55.15 25.80 8.66
C SER A 334 -54.57 25.99 7.25
N MET A 335 -54.31 24.92 6.48
CA MET A 335 -53.87 25.06 5.07
C MET A 335 -54.89 25.83 4.21
N VAL A 336 -56.18 25.83 4.60
CA VAL A 336 -57.24 26.49 3.86
C VAL A 336 -58.19 27.23 4.80
N ARG A 337 -58.31 28.55 4.62
CA ARG A 337 -59.38 29.39 5.17
C ARG A 337 -60.27 30.03 4.10
N ASP A 338 -59.87 29.96 2.83
CA ASP A 338 -60.57 30.65 1.74
C ASP A 338 -61.57 29.73 1.05
N ARG A 339 -62.81 30.20 0.91
CA ARG A 339 -63.94 29.45 0.34
C ARG A 339 -63.66 28.90 -1.07
N ALA A 340 -62.98 29.67 -1.93
CA ALA A 340 -62.65 29.24 -3.30
C ALA A 340 -61.68 28.04 -3.35
N ARG A 341 -60.78 27.94 -2.36
CA ARG A 341 -59.81 26.83 -2.26
C ARG A 341 -60.46 25.55 -1.71
N LEU A 342 -61.45 25.68 -0.82
CA LEU A 342 -62.26 24.54 -0.37
C LEU A 342 -63.07 23.95 -1.53
N VAL A 343 -63.68 24.82 -2.35
CA VAL A 343 -64.43 24.37 -3.54
C VAL A 343 -63.51 23.65 -4.54
N TRP A 344 -62.28 24.15 -4.75
CA TRP A 344 -61.27 23.44 -5.54
C TRP A 344 -60.93 22.07 -4.92
N ALA A 345 -60.66 22.02 -3.61
CA ALA A 345 -60.33 20.80 -2.90
C ALA A 345 -61.45 19.73 -2.92
N GLU A 346 -62.71 20.14 -3.02
CA GLU A 346 -63.88 19.24 -3.13
C GLU A 346 -64.16 18.78 -4.58
N THR A 347 -63.38 19.23 -5.56
CA THR A 347 -63.59 18.85 -6.96
C THR A 347 -63.15 17.40 -7.21
N ASN A 348 -64.11 16.47 -7.13
CA ASN A 348 -63.87 15.03 -7.31
C ASN A 348 -63.23 14.66 -8.66
N ARG A 349 -63.58 15.35 -9.75
CA ARG A 349 -63.03 15.07 -11.08
C ARG A 349 -61.52 15.34 -11.16
N ALA A 350 -61.05 16.44 -10.57
CA ALA A 350 -59.63 16.79 -10.60
C ALA A 350 -58.81 15.82 -9.73
N ARG A 351 -59.32 15.46 -8.55
CA ARG A 351 -58.68 14.50 -7.65
C ARG A 351 -58.57 13.11 -8.25
N SER A 352 -59.67 12.57 -8.78
CA SER A 352 -59.68 11.22 -9.34
C SER A 352 -58.82 11.07 -10.59
N THR A 353 -58.70 12.14 -11.39
CA THR A 353 -57.88 12.14 -12.61
C THR A 353 -56.38 12.32 -12.30
N CYS A 354 -56.03 13.20 -11.36
CA CYS A 354 -54.64 13.60 -11.15
C CYS A 354 -53.94 12.96 -9.93
N ILE A 355 -54.68 12.52 -8.90
CA ILE A 355 -54.07 12.06 -7.63
C ILE A 355 -54.46 10.62 -7.29
N ASP A 356 -55.75 10.29 -7.26
CA ASP A 356 -56.21 9.00 -6.69
C ASP A 356 -55.77 7.79 -7.53
N ASN A 357 -55.82 7.92 -8.87
CA ASN A 357 -55.46 6.85 -9.77
C ASN A 357 -54.37 7.31 -10.78
N PRO A 358 -53.16 6.72 -10.71
CA PRO A 358 -52.06 7.07 -11.61
C PRO A 358 -52.26 6.62 -13.06
N ASP A 359 -53.29 5.80 -13.36
CA ASP A 359 -53.62 5.35 -14.73
C ASP A 359 -54.55 6.31 -15.48
N ASN A 360 -55.17 7.27 -14.80
CA ASN A 360 -56.17 8.17 -15.40
C ASN A 360 -55.55 9.33 -16.20
N TYR A 361 -54.22 9.45 -16.22
CA TYR A 361 -53.48 10.48 -16.94
C TYR A 361 -52.14 9.94 -17.43
N ASP A 362 -51.67 10.44 -18.57
CA ASP A 362 -50.41 10.01 -19.19
C ASP A 362 -49.19 10.58 -18.43
N TYR A 363 -48.87 9.96 -17.30
CA TYR A 363 -47.70 10.28 -16.48
C TYR A 363 -46.39 9.68 -17.00
N GLY A 364 -46.47 8.59 -17.79
CA GLY A 364 -45.32 7.86 -18.32
C GLY A 364 -44.30 7.52 -17.22
N ALA A 365 -43.04 7.87 -17.43
CA ALA A 365 -41.93 7.61 -16.49
C ALA A 365 -42.13 8.19 -15.06
N TYR A 366 -43.11 9.06 -14.84
CA TYR A 366 -43.40 9.69 -13.55
C TYR A 366 -44.60 9.09 -12.80
N LYS A 367 -45.18 8.00 -13.30
CA LYS A 367 -46.35 7.35 -12.70
C LYS A 367 -46.23 7.12 -11.19
N TRP A 368 -45.07 6.63 -10.73
CA TRP A 368 -44.81 6.37 -9.31
C TRP A 368 -44.67 7.65 -8.47
N THR A 369 -44.36 8.78 -9.08
CA THR A 369 -44.22 10.05 -8.35
C THR A 369 -45.54 10.59 -7.84
N VAL A 370 -46.67 10.27 -8.50
CA VAL A 370 -47.99 10.84 -8.16
C VAL A 370 -48.36 10.56 -6.71
N GLN A 371 -48.26 9.29 -6.29
CA GLN A 371 -48.53 8.88 -4.91
C GLN A 371 -47.45 9.34 -3.93
N LEU A 372 -46.21 9.52 -4.40
CA LEU A 372 -45.09 9.95 -3.57
C LEU A 372 -45.14 11.44 -3.22
N VAL A 373 -45.65 12.27 -4.13
CA VAL A 373 -45.73 13.74 -3.97
C VAL A 373 -46.81 14.14 -2.96
N THR A 374 -47.84 13.32 -2.78
CA THR A 374 -48.92 13.52 -1.78
C THR A 374 -48.67 12.83 -0.45
N ASN A 375 -47.71 11.90 -0.39
CA ASN A 375 -47.37 11.17 0.83
C ASN A 375 -46.91 12.11 1.96
N ASP A 376 -47.23 11.81 3.20
CA ASP A 376 -46.76 12.60 4.37
C ASP A 376 -45.36 12.18 4.82
N SER A 377 -44.91 10.96 4.51
CA SER A 377 -43.64 10.45 5.02
C SER A 377 -42.43 11.04 4.28
N ARG A 378 -41.65 11.85 4.99
CA ARG A 378 -40.43 12.48 4.46
C ARG A 378 -39.35 11.47 4.06
N LEU A 379 -39.28 10.34 4.75
CA LEU A 379 -38.31 9.29 4.46
C LEU A 379 -38.58 8.63 3.10
N GLU A 380 -39.84 8.35 2.78
CA GLU A 380 -40.19 7.77 1.49
C GLU A 380 -39.89 8.75 0.35
N LYS A 381 -40.17 10.04 0.54
CA LYS A 381 -39.81 11.11 -0.41
C LYS A 381 -38.32 11.17 -0.71
N ILE A 382 -37.45 10.73 0.20
CA ILE A 382 -36.00 10.69 -0.02
C ILE A 382 -35.56 9.33 -0.60
N LEU A 383 -36.04 8.23 -0.04
CA LEU A 383 -35.58 6.88 -0.37
C LEU A 383 -36.08 6.40 -1.74
N PHE A 384 -37.34 6.66 -2.09
CA PHE A 384 -37.90 6.20 -3.37
C PHE A 384 -37.22 6.85 -4.59
N PRO A 385 -36.94 8.18 -4.61
CA PRO A 385 -36.22 8.77 -5.73
C PRO A 385 -34.77 8.29 -5.81
N ILE A 386 -34.09 8.07 -4.67
CA ILE A 386 -32.76 7.44 -4.67
C ILE A 386 -32.83 6.03 -5.28
N PHE A 387 -33.82 5.24 -4.90
CA PHE A 387 -34.05 3.91 -5.43
C PHE A 387 -34.28 3.94 -6.95
N TRP A 388 -35.14 4.83 -7.43
CA TRP A 388 -35.37 5.04 -8.86
C TRP A 388 -34.07 5.42 -9.58
N GLY A 389 -33.30 6.36 -9.03
CA GLY A 389 -32.02 6.80 -9.60
C GLY A 389 -30.96 5.68 -9.62
N LEU A 390 -30.91 4.84 -8.58
CA LEU A 390 -30.03 3.66 -8.53
C LEU A 390 -30.43 2.65 -9.60
N MET A 391 -31.72 2.31 -9.69
CA MET A 391 -32.27 1.36 -10.67
C MET A 391 -32.01 1.81 -12.11
N THR A 392 -32.27 3.08 -12.42
CA THR A 392 -32.10 3.62 -13.78
C THR A 392 -30.63 3.76 -14.16
N LEU A 393 -29.77 4.28 -13.28
CA LEU A 393 -28.33 4.38 -13.57
C LEU A 393 -27.65 3.02 -13.66
N SER A 394 -28.17 2.00 -12.95
CA SER A 394 -27.67 0.61 -13.04
C SER A 394 -28.20 -0.15 -14.24
N THR A 395 -28.98 0.48 -15.12
CA THR A 395 -29.61 -0.11 -16.31
C THR A 395 -30.63 -1.23 -16.01
N PHE A 396 -31.15 -1.31 -14.78
CA PHE A 396 -32.21 -2.26 -14.39
C PHE A 396 -33.63 -1.70 -14.56
N GLY A 397 -33.79 -0.40 -14.84
CA GLY A 397 -35.10 0.27 -14.86
C GLY A 397 -35.95 -0.05 -16.08
N ASN A 398 -37.23 -0.39 -15.86
CA ASN A 398 -38.25 -0.45 -16.91
C ASN A 398 -38.92 0.93 -17.00
N LEU A 399 -38.62 1.69 -18.05
CA LEU A 399 -39.13 3.05 -18.25
C LEU A 399 -40.30 3.05 -19.23
N GLU A 400 -41.44 3.57 -18.81
CA GLU A 400 -42.58 3.82 -19.70
C GLU A 400 -42.28 5.02 -20.62
N SER A 401 -42.76 4.95 -21.87
CA SER A 401 -42.59 6.03 -22.86
C SER A 401 -43.33 7.29 -22.42
N THR A 402 -42.63 8.44 -22.44
CA THR A 402 -43.21 9.76 -22.18
C THR A 402 -43.47 10.49 -23.50
N THR A 403 -44.50 11.35 -23.52
CA THR A 403 -44.92 12.09 -24.72
C THR A 403 -44.21 13.44 -24.89
N GLU A 404 -43.55 13.96 -23.84
CA GLU A 404 -42.93 15.27 -23.84
C GLU A 404 -41.42 15.20 -24.18
N TRP A 405 -40.96 15.98 -25.16
CA TRP A 405 -39.59 15.89 -25.67
C TRP A 405 -38.50 16.20 -24.64
N LEU A 406 -38.75 17.13 -23.69
CA LEU A 406 -37.80 17.44 -22.62
C LEU A 406 -37.61 16.26 -21.65
N GLU A 407 -38.68 15.51 -21.37
CA GLU A 407 -38.65 14.33 -20.50
C GLU A 407 -37.88 13.20 -21.20
N VAL A 408 -38.06 13.03 -22.51
CA VAL A 408 -37.30 12.06 -23.32
C VAL A 408 -35.80 12.39 -23.31
N VAL A 409 -35.43 13.66 -23.53
CA VAL A 409 -34.01 14.09 -23.48
C VAL A 409 -33.40 13.84 -22.10
N PHE A 410 -34.12 14.14 -21.01
CA PHE A 410 -33.68 13.84 -19.66
C PHE A 410 -33.41 12.34 -19.46
N ASN A 411 -34.36 11.48 -19.86
CA ASN A 411 -34.20 10.03 -19.75
C ASN A 411 -33.01 9.50 -20.58
N ILE A 412 -32.79 10.03 -21.80
CA ILE A 412 -31.61 9.70 -22.61
C ILE A 412 -30.31 10.07 -21.87
N ILE A 413 -30.24 11.27 -21.27
CA ILE A 413 -29.07 11.71 -20.52
C ILE A 413 -28.82 10.82 -19.29
N VAL A 414 -29.86 10.48 -18.53
CA VAL A 414 -29.75 9.61 -17.34
C VAL A 414 -29.30 8.20 -17.75
N LEU A 415 -29.89 7.60 -18.78
CA LEU A 415 -29.52 6.26 -19.25
C LEU A 415 -28.08 6.21 -19.80
N THR A 416 -27.70 7.19 -20.63
CA THR A 416 -26.33 7.25 -21.20
C THR A 416 -25.28 7.51 -20.12
N SER A 417 -25.55 8.41 -19.18
CA SER A 417 -24.64 8.64 -18.04
C SER A 417 -24.57 7.44 -17.09
N GLY A 418 -25.67 6.73 -16.86
CA GLY A 418 -25.72 5.49 -16.09
C GLY A 418 -24.82 4.40 -16.67
N LEU A 419 -24.94 4.13 -17.96
CA LEU A 419 -24.08 3.18 -18.66
C LEU A 419 -22.59 3.52 -18.53
N LEU A 420 -22.24 4.81 -18.67
CA LEU A 420 -20.86 5.27 -18.48
C LEU A 420 -20.39 5.10 -17.02
N LEU A 421 -21.22 5.41 -16.04
CA LEU A 421 -20.87 5.28 -14.62
C LEU A 421 -20.69 3.82 -14.19
N VAL A 422 -21.57 2.92 -14.62
CA VAL A 422 -21.49 1.48 -14.30
C VAL A 422 -20.23 0.86 -14.93
N THR A 423 -19.95 1.17 -16.20
CA THR A 423 -18.74 0.65 -16.87
C THR A 423 -17.47 1.16 -16.21
N MET A 424 -17.42 2.43 -15.78
CA MET A 424 -16.31 2.98 -15.00
C MET A 424 -16.16 2.30 -13.63
N LEU A 425 -17.27 2.07 -12.92
CA LEU A 425 -17.26 1.39 -11.62
C LEU A 425 -16.69 -0.03 -11.73
N ILE A 426 -17.20 -0.82 -12.67
CA ILE A 426 -16.72 -2.19 -12.93
C ILE A 426 -15.24 -2.18 -13.33
N GLY A 427 -14.84 -1.25 -14.22
CA GLY A 427 -13.45 -1.10 -14.65
C GLY A 427 -12.50 -0.80 -13.49
N ASN A 428 -12.86 0.14 -12.62
CA ASN A 428 -12.04 0.52 -11.47
C ASN A 428 -11.94 -0.61 -10.43
N ILE A 429 -13.05 -1.29 -10.14
CA ILE A 429 -13.06 -2.44 -9.22
C ILE A 429 -12.18 -3.57 -9.77
N LYS A 430 -12.23 -3.85 -11.08
CA LYS A 430 -11.39 -4.89 -11.72
C LYS A 430 -9.91 -4.58 -11.59
N VAL A 431 -9.50 -3.34 -11.90
CA VAL A 431 -8.09 -2.92 -11.79
C VAL A 431 -7.61 -3.03 -10.35
N PHE A 432 -8.43 -2.62 -9.37
CA PHE A 432 -8.12 -2.76 -7.95
C PHE A 432 -7.96 -4.23 -7.53
N LEU A 433 -8.92 -5.09 -7.90
CA LEU A 433 -8.92 -6.50 -7.53
C LEU A 433 -7.69 -7.20 -8.12
N HIS A 434 -7.34 -6.87 -9.36
CA HIS A 434 -6.12 -7.37 -9.99
C HIS A 434 -4.87 -6.89 -9.26
N ALA A 435 -4.77 -5.60 -8.91
CA ALA A 435 -3.60 -5.07 -8.19
C ALA A 435 -3.35 -5.78 -6.85
N THR A 436 -4.42 -6.04 -6.08
CA THR A 436 -4.33 -6.69 -4.75
C THR A 436 -4.11 -8.21 -4.82
N THR A 437 -4.69 -8.89 -5.82
CA THR A 437 -4.62 -10.35 -5.92
C THR A 437 -3.50 -10.85 -6.84
N SER A 438 -2.89 -9.99 -7.68
CA SER A 438 -1.88 -10.36 -8.69
C SER A 438 -0.72 -11.21 -8.15
N LYS A 439 -0.11 -10.82 -7.02
CA LYS A 439 1.02 -11.56 -6.44
C LYS A 439 0.62 -12.95 -5.95
N LYS A 440 -0.55 -13.04 -5.29
CA LYS A 440 -1.10 -14.32 -4.80
C LYS A 440 -1.46 -15.22 -5.98
N GLN A 441 -2.11 -14.68 -7.01
CA GLN A 441 -2.43 -15.40 -8.25
C GLN A 441 -1.16 -15.86 -8.97
N ALA A 442 -0.13 -15.03 -9.07
CA ALA A 442 1.16 -15.39 -9.66
C ALA A 442 1.83 -16.55 -8.91
N MET A 443 1.81 -16.53 -7.57
CA MET A 443 2.32 -17.64 -6.76
C MET A 443 1.50 -18.93 -6.93
N GLN A 444 0.16 -18.82 -6.97
CA GLN A 444 -0.72 -19.97 -7.22
C GLN A 444 -0.47 -20.59 -8.61
N LEU A 445 -0.32 -19.76 -9.64
CA LEU A 445 0.04 -20.20 -10.98
C LEU A 445 1.42 -20.89 -11.00
N LYS A 446 2.42 -20.30 -10.33
CA LYS A 446 3.75 -20.91 -10.20
C LYS A 446 3.66 -22.29 -9.53
N MET A 447 2.96 -22.40 -8.41
CA MET A 447 2.79 -23.66 -7.68
C MET A 447 2.07 -24.71 -8.55
N ARG A 448 1.02 -24.33 -9.29
CA ARG A 448 0.33 -25.23 -10.23
C ARG A 448 1.25 -25.73 -11.33
N ASN A 449 2.09 -24.85 -11.89
CA ASN A 449 3.05 -25.21 -12.92
C ASN A 449 4.13 -26.17 -12.39
N ILE A 450 4.64 -25.92 -11.18
CA ILE A 450 5.59 -26.82 -10.50
C ILE A 450 4.93 -28.18 -10.26
N GLU A 451 3.71 -28.22 -9.71
CA GLU A 451 3.00 -29.47 -9.46
C GLU A 451 2.75 -30.28 -10.74
N TRP A 452 2.36 -29.60 -11.82
CA TRP A 452 2.23 -30.23 -13.13
C TRP A 452 3.57 -30.78 -13.63
N TRP A 453 4.65 -30.01 -13.53
CA TRP A 453 5.99 -30.43 -13.94
C TRP A 453 6.48 -31.64 -13.13
N MET A 454 6.28 -31.64 -11.81
CA MET A 454 6.66 -32.75 -10.91
C MET A 454 5.89 -34.03 -11.24
N ARG A 455 4.59 -33.91 -11.57
CA ARG A 455 3.78 -35.04 -12.04
C ARG A 455 4.26 -35.55 -13.39
N LYS A 456 4.53 -34.67 -14.35
CA LYS A 456 5.01 -35.04 -15.69
C LYS A 456 6.38 -35.76 -15.64
N ARG A 457 7.25 -35.37 -14.71
CA ARG A 457 8.56 -36.00 -14.48
C ARG A 457 8.53 -37.21 -13.55
N ARG A 458 7.36 -37.60 -13.03
CA ARG A 458 7.18 -38.76 -12.13
C ARG A 458 8.10 -38.71 -10.90
N LEU A 459 8.24 -37.54 -10.27
CA LEU A 459 9.04 -37.41 -9.05
C LEU A 459 8.44 -38.24 -7.88
N PRO A 460 9.28 -38.89 -7.06
CA PRO A 460 8.83 -39.56 -5.83
C PRO A 460 8.14 -38.61 -4.86
N SER A 461 7.25 -39.14 -4.00
CA SER A 461 6.46 -38.36 -3.03
C SER A 461 7.35 -37.53 -2.09
N GLY A 462 8.46 -38.09 -1.60
CA GLY A 462 9.40 -37.37 -0.74
C GLY A 462 9.99 -36.11 -1.41
N PHE A 463 10.37 -36.19 -2.69
CA PHE A 463 10.86 -35.01 -3.43
C PHE A 463 9.76 -33.98 -3.67
N LYS A 464 8.54 -34.43 -4.01
CA LYS A 464 7.39 -33.53 -4.19
C LYS A 464 7.11 -32.74 -2.91
N GLN A 465 7.11 -33.40 -1.76
CA GLN A 465 6.85 -32.75 -0.48
C GLN A 465 7.97 -31.78 -0.10
N ARG A 466 9.23 -32.14 -0.33
CA ARG A 466 10.37 -31.22 -0.15
C ARG A 466 10.27 -29.97 -1.03
N VAL A 467 9.95 -30.11 -2.31
CA VAL A 467 9.77 -28.97 -3.24
C VAL A 467 8.59 -28.09 -2.81
N ARG A 468 7.46 -28.68 -2.41
CA ARG A 468 6.30 -27.92 -1.89
C ARG A 468 6.65 -27.14 -0.63
N ASN A 469 7.34 -27.77 0.31
CA ASN A 469 7.79 -27.13 1.54
C ASN A 469 8.76 -25.99 1.25
N TYR A 470 9.68 -26.18 0.29
CA TYR A 470 10.59 -25.14 -0.15
C TYR A 470 9.87 -23.93 -0.71
N GLU A 471 8.95 -24.11 -1.65
CA GLU A 471 8.22 -22.99 -2.24
C GLU A 471 7.31 -22.28 -1.21
N ARG A 472 6.70 -23.01 -0.26
CA ARG A 472 5.87 -22.42 0.80
C ARG A 472 6.70 -21.59 1.79
N GLN A 473 7.80 -22.15 2.30
CA GLN A 473 8.67 -21.45 3.26
C GLN A 473 9.37 -20.25 2.61
N ARG A 474 9.85 -20.40 1.37
CA ARG A 474 10.42 -19.30 0.58
C ARG A 474 9.41 -18.16 0.38
N TRP A 475 8.14 -18.48 0.12
CA TRP A 475 7.07 -17.49 0.02
C TRP A 475 6.77 -16.81 1.36
N ALA A 476 6.78 -17.55 2.48
CA ALA A 476 6.59 -16.98 3.81
C ALA A 476 7.72 -16.00 4.18
N ALA A 477 8.98 -16.34 3.87
CA ALA A 477 10.14 -15.49 4.14
C ALA A 477 10.18 -14.23 3.27
N MET A 478 10.01 -14.37 1.94
CA MET A 478 10.23 -13.25 1.02
C MET A 478 8.96 -12.58 0.47
N ARG A 479 7.76 -13.13 0.75
CA ARG A 479 6.46 -12.66 0.19
C ARG A 479 6.47 -12.48 -1.34
N GLY A 480 7.23 -13.32 -2.04
CA GLY A 480 7.36 -13.29 -3.50
C GLY A 480 8.31 -12.23 -4.04
N VAL A 481 9.12 -11.61 -3.20
CA VAL A 481 10.17 -10.68 -3.60
C VAL A 481 11.45 -11.47 -3.88
N ASP A 482 12.13 -11.15 -4.98
CA ASP A 482 13.44 -11.70 -5.31
C ASP A 482 14.44 -10.54 -5.26
N GLU A 483 15.34 -10.56 -4.27
CA GLU A 483 16.30 -9.48 -3.99
C GLU A 483 17.16 -9.18 -5.21
N CYS A 484 17.62 -10.23 -5.91
CA CYS A 484 18.42 -10.11 -7.11
C CYS A 484 17.65 -9.43 -8.25
N GLN A 485 16.34 -9.69 -8.36
CA GLN A 485 15.50 -9.02 -9.37
C GLN A 485 15.21 -7.56 -9.02
N MET A 486 15.08 -7.22 -7.73
CA MET A 486 14.83 -5.83 -7.30
C MET A 486 15.96 -4.89 -7.70
N ILE A 487 17.21 -5.34 -7.55
CA ILE A 487 18.39 -4.51 -7.83
C ILE A 487 18.88 -4.62 -9.28
N ARG A 488 18.27 -5.47 -10.11
CA ARG A 488 18.74 -5.76 -11.48
C ARG A 488 18.70 -4.53 -12.39
N ASN A 489 17.68 -3.68 -12.23
CA ASN A 489 17.48 -2.50 -13.07
C ASN A 489 18.18 -1.24 -12.52
N LEU A 490 18.86 -1.34 -11.36
CA LEU A 490 19.62 -0.22 -10.80
C LEU A 490 20.96 -0.05 -11.54
N PRO A 491 21.48 1.19 -11.63
CA PRO A 491 22.83 1.43 -12.11
C PRO A 491 23.85 0.58 -11.33
N GLU A 492 24.91 0.13 -12.01
CA GLU A 492 25.84 -0.82 -11.42
C GLU A 492 26.50 -0.33 -10.13
N GLY A 493 26.85 0.96 -10.06
CA GLY A 493 27.42 1.57 -8.85
C GLY A 493 26.49 1.40 -7.64
N LEU A 494 25.22 1.79 -7.80
CA LEU A 494 24.23 1.67 -6.71
C LEU A 494 23.98 0.21 -6.32
N ARG A 495 23.97 -0.72 -7.29
CA ARG A 495 23.84 -2.16 -7.01
C ARG A 495 25.02 -2.66 -6.17
N ARG A 496 26.25 -2.22 -6.45
CA ARG A 496 27.45 -2.58 -5.68
C ARG A 496 27.40 -1.98 -4.28
N ASP A 497 27.00 -0.71 -4.14
CA ASP A 497 26.88 -0.04 -2.84
C ASP A 497 25.87 -0.74 -1.93
N ILE A 498 24.71 -1.15 -2.48
CA ILE A 498 23.70 -1.91 -1.75
C ILE A 498 24.25 -3.27 -1.30
N LYS A 499 24.88 -4.03 -2.21
CA LYS A 499 25.50 -5.32 -1.85
C LYS A 499 26.53 -5.14 -0.75
N TYR A 500 27.47 -4.21 -0.94
CA TYR A 500 28.51 -3.87 0.03
C TYR A 500 27.91 -3.59 1.41
N HIS A 501 26.88 -2.75 1.49
CA HIS A 501 26.21 -2.45 2.76
C HIS A 501 25.57 -3.67 3.43
N LEU A 502 25.04 -4.62 2.65
CA LEU A 502 24.39 -5.83 3.18
C LEU A 502 25.37 -6.93 3.63
N CYS A 503 26.51 -7.08 2.94
CA CYS A 503 27.45 -8.19 3.21
C CYS A 503 28.72 -7.81 3.98
N LEU A 504 29.10 -6.52 4.05
CA LEU A 504 30.42 -6.13 4.57
C LEU A 504 30.68 -6.67 5.97
N ASP A 505 29.73 -6.52 6.89
CA ASP A 505 29.88 -6.95 8.28
C ASP A 505 30.06 -8.46 8.41
N LEU A 506 29.39 -9.23 7.54
CA LEU A 506 29.48 -10.69 7.49
C LEU A 506 30.81 -11.13 6.88
N VAL A 507 31.25 -10.49 5.80
CA VAL A 507 32.55 -10.79 5.16
C VAL A 507 33.70 -10.47 6.12
N ARG A 508 33.62 -9.37 6.89
CA ARG A 508 34.64 -8.98 7.87
C ARG A 508 34.76 -9.93 9.07
N GLN A 509 33.79 -10.81 9.32
CA GLN A 509 33.91 -11.84 10.35
C GLN A 509 34.97 -12.89 10.01
N VAL A 510 35.34 -13.03 8.73
CA VAL A 510 36.46 -13.87 8.33
C VAL A 510 37.77 -13.16 8.73
N PRO A 511 38.57 -13.74 9.63
CA PRO A 511 39.78 -13.08 10.16
C PRO A 511 40.82 -12.72 9.09
N LEU A 512 40.78 -13.43 7.96
CA LEU A 512 41.62 -13.15 6.80
C LEU A 512 41.17 -11.87 6.07
N PHE A 513 39.87 -11.67 5.90
CA PHE A 513 39.30 -10.55 5.15
C PHE A 513 39.31 -9.24 5.93
N GLN A 514 39.24 -9.30 7.27
CA GLN A 514 39.32 -8.11 8.14
C GLN A 514 40.55 -7.23 7.89
N HIS A 515 41.66 -7.84 7.45
CA HIS A 515 42.94 -7.17 7.24
C HIS A 515 43.20 -6.76 5.79
N MET A 516 42.22 -6.97 4.89
CA MET A 516 42.31 -6.61 3.48
C MET A 516 41.83 -5.17 3.25
N ASP A 517 42.33 -4.56 2.18
CA ASP A 517 41.92 -3.21 1.77
C ASP A 517 40.46 -3.18 1.31
N ASP A 518 39.78 -2.04 1.50
CA ASP A 518 38.35 -1.90 1.17
C ASP A 518 38.04 -2.21 -0.30
N LEU A 519 38.96 -1.91 -1.22
CA LEU A 519 38.84 -2.28 -2.64
C LEU A 519 38.67 -3.80 -2.85
N VAL A 520 39.37 -4.62 -2.06
CA VAL A 520 39.26 -6.08 -2.12
C VAL A 520 37.93 -6.53 -1.51
N LEU A 521 37.53 -5.93 -0.38
CA LEU A 521 36.25 -6.21 0.27
C LEU A 521 35.06 -5.88 -0.62
N GLU A 522 35.08 -4.75 -1.33
CA GLU A 522 34.08 -4.39 -2.35
C GLU A 522 33.99 -5.45 -3.45
N ASN A 523 35.13 -5.95 -3.93
CA ASN A 523 35.19 -6.98 -4.95
C ASN A 523 34.68 -8.34 -4.46
N ILE A 524 34.91 -8.69 -3.19
CA ILE A 524 34.33 -9.88 -2.56
C ILE A 524 32.82 -9.71 -2.46
N CYS A 525 32.37 -8.58 -1.91
CA CYS A 525 30.95 -8.31 -1.68
C CYS A 525 30.12 -8.26 -2.98
N ASP A 526 30.68 -7.80 -4.10
CA ASP A 526 29.95 -7.84 -5.39
C ASP A 526 29.75 -9.29 -5.92
N ARG A 527 30.62 -10.23 -5.55
CA ARG A 527 30.57 -11.64 -6.01
C ARG A 527 29.70 -12.54 -5.14
N VAL A 528 29.35 -12.08 -3.95
CA VAL A 528 28.47 -12.81 -3.03
C VAL A 528 27.06 -12.98 -3.62
N LYS A 529 26.48 -14.17 -3.45
CA LYS A 529 25.13 -14.55 -3.90
C LYS A 529 24.21 -14.81 -2.71
N SER A 530 22.98 -14.28 -2.74
CA SER A 530 21.95 -14.56 -1.73
C SER A 530 21.40 -15.99 -1.90
N LEU A 531 21.32 -16.75 -0.81
CA LEU A 531 20.89 -18.15 -0.76
C LEU A 531 19.85 -18.34 0.36
N ILE A 532 18.87 -19.21 0.12
CA ILE A 532 17.84 -19.56 1.09
C ILE A 532 17.73 -21.08 1.17
N PHE A 533 17.81 -21.59 2.39
CA PHE A 533 17.65 -23.01 2.70
C PHE A 533 16.45 -23.22 3.63
N THR A 534 15.72 -24.31 3.41
CA THR A 534 14.54 -24.68 4.20
C THR A 534 14.93 -25.56 5.36
N LYS A 535 14.17 -25.52 6.46
CA LYS A 535 14.39 -26.38 7.62
C LYS A 535 14.57 -27.85 7.25
N GLY A 536 15.59 -28.50 7.81
CA GLY A 536 15.90 -29.93 7.63
C GLY A 536 16.71 -30.24 6.37
N GLU A 537 17.04 -29.25 5.54
CA GLU A 537 17.93 -29.45 4.40
C GLU A 537 19.37 -29.63 4.84
N THR A 538 20.03 -30.63 4.24
CA THR A 538 21.46 -30.88 4.40
C THR A 538 22.20 -30.09 3.32
N ILE A 539 22.99 -29.09 3.73
CA ILE A 539 23.71 -28.21 2.81
C ILE A 539 24.95 -28.92 2.25
N THR A 540 25.74 -29.54 3.12
CA THR A 540 26.93 -30.33 2.79
C THR A 540 27.05 -31.50 3.75
N ARG A 541 27.59 -32.63 3.28
CA ARG A 541 27.96 -33.75 4.15
C ARG A 541 29.47 -33.75 4.39
N GLU A 542 29.88 -34.33 5.51
CA GLU A 542 31.31 -34.55 5.80
C GLU A 542 31.95 -35.35 4.65
N GLY A 543 33.07 -34.84 4.12
CA GLY A 543 33.76 -35.42 2.96
C GLY A 543 33.34 -34.88 1.58
N ASP A 544 32.19 -34.20 1.47
CA ASP A 544 31.75 -33.60 0.21
C ASP A 544 32.68 -32.46 -0.22
N PRO A 545 32.89 -32.21 -1.52
CA PRO A 545 33.70 -31.07 -1.97
C PRO A 545 33.04 -29.74 -1.57
N VAL A 546 33.80 -28.88 -0.89
CA VAL A 546 33.34 -27.54 -0.49
C VAL A 546 33.27 -26.65 -1.74
N GLN A 547 32.06 -26.28 -2.16
CA GLN A 547 31.83 -25.48 -3.36
C GLN A 547 31.80 -23.97 -3.10
N ARG A 548 31.46 -23.56 -1.87
CA ARG A 548 31.30 -22.15 -1.50
C ARG A 548 31.51 -21.92 -0.02
N MET A 549 31.95 -20.72 0.31
CA MET A 549 31.88 -20.19 1.68
C MET A 549 30.46 -19.69 1.93
N LEU A 550 29.91 -19.98 3.12
CA LEU A 550 28.57 -19.56 3.53
C LEU A 550 28.68 -18.60 4.70
N PHE A 551 28.00 -17.46 4.61
CA PHE A 551 27.86 -16.48 5.68
C PHE A 551 26.40 -16.46 6.14
N VAL A 552 26.15 -16.82 7.39
CA VAL A 552 24.79 -16.94 7.92
C VAL A 552 24.25 -15.55 8.26
N VAL A 553 23.17 -15.14 7.59
CA VAL A 553 22.49 -13.86 7.83
C VAL A 553 21.41 -14.05 8.88
N ARG A 554 20.58 -15.09 8.72
CA ARG A 554 19.46 -15.43 9.61
C ARG A 554 19.26 -16.93 9.69
N GLY A 555 18.78 -17.40 10.84
CA GLY A 555 18.55 -18.81 11.13
C GLY A 555 19.80 -19.52 11.66
N HIS A 556 19.66 -20.82 11.89
CA HIS A 556 20.68 -21.63 12.55
C HIS A 556 21.00 -22.90 11.75
N LEU A 557 22.29 -23.18 11.62
CA LEU A 557 22.82 -24.41 11.05
C LEU A 557 23.43 -25.27 12.15
N GLN A 558 23.18 -26.56 12.08
CA GLN A 558 23.84 -27.58 12.87
C GLN A 558 25.02 -28.14 12.06
N SER A 559 26.23 -27.99 12.57
CA SER A 559 27.44 -28.63 12.04
C SER A 559 27.77 -29.85 12.89
N SER A 560 27.85 -31.01 12.25
CA SER A 560 28.11 -32.30 12.91
C SER A 560 29.31 -33.01 12.29
N GLN A 561 30.19 -33.54 13.14
CA GLN A 561 31.38 -34.29 12.73
C GLN A 561 31.43 -35.62 13.50
N VAL A 562 31.79 -36.70 12.81
CA VAL A 562 31.98 -38.01 13.45
C VAL A 562 33.44 -38.16 13.87
N LEU A 563 33.72 -38.22 15.18
CA LEU A 563 35.06 -38.46 15.67
C LEU A 563 35.44 -39.94 15.52
N ARG A 564 36.75 -40.23 15.57
CA ARG A 564 37.31 -41.59 15.45
C ARG A 564 36.75 -42.58 16.48
N ASP A 565 36.32 -42.10 17.63
CA ASP A 565 35.76 -42.90 18.72
C ASP A 565 34.25 -43.17 18.54
N GLY A 566 33.67 -42.80 17.38
CA GLY A 566 32.24 -42.91 17.10
C GLY A 566 31.36 -41.83 17.73
N VAL A 567 31.94 -40.96 18.56
CA VAL A 567 31.26 -39.82 19.19
C VAL A 567 30.98 -38.74 18.14
N LYS A 568 29.72 -38.30 18.05
CA LYS A 568 29.33 -37.17 17.18
C LYS A 568 29.56 -35.85 17.91
N SER A 569 30.48 -35.03 17.41
CA SER A 569 30.63 -33.64 17.84
C SER A 569 29.64 -32.77 17.06
N CYS A 570 28.93 -31.90 17.77
CA CYS A 570 27.92 -31.02 17.19
C CYS A 570 28.18 -29.58 17.63
N CYS A 571 28.14 -28.64 16.69
CA CYS A 571 28.16 -27.21 16.96
C CYS A 571 27.06 -26.49 16.19
N MET A 572 26.62 -25.36 16.73
CA MET A 572 25.59 -24.52 16.13
C MET A 572 26.23 -23.28 15.52
N LEU A 573 25.92 -23.01 14.25
CA LEU A 573 26.33 -21.81 13.53
C LEU A 573 25.09 -20.91 13.41
N GLY A 574 25.14 -19.75 14.06
CA GLY A 574 24.08 -18.75 14.02
C GLY A 574 24.42 -17.57 13.11
N PRO A 575 23.60 -16.51 13.15
CA PRO A 575 23.85 -15.26 12.45
C PRO A 575 25.23 -14.69 12.78
N GLY A 576 25.99 -14.35 11.74
CA GLY A 576 27.36 -13.85 11.89
C GLY A 576 28.43 -14.94 12.08
N ASN A 577 28.07 -16.21 11.92
CA ASN A 577 29.03 -17.28 11.71
C ASN A 577 29.16 -17.58 10.22
N PHE A 578 30.27 -18.21 9.84
CA PHE A 578 30.52 -18.66 8.48
C PHE A 578 31.00 -20.11 8.45
N SER A 579 30.93 -20.73 7.27
CA SER A 579 31.44 -22.07 6.98
C SER A 579 32.11 -22.11 5.61
N GLY A 580 32.89 -23.16 5.32
CA GLY A 580 33.64 -23.31 4.07
C GLY A 580 35.02 -22.65 4.08
N ASP A 581 35.59 -22.38 5.26
CA ASP A 581 36.89 -21.75 5.44
C ASP A 581 38.05 -22.60 4.89
N GLU A 582 37.80 -23.89 4.63
CA GLU A 582 38.72 -24.77 3.93
C GLU A 582 39.15 -24.20 2.57
N LEU A 583 38.25 -23.46 1.89
CA LEU A 583 38.53 -22.81 0.61
C LEU A 583 39.66 -21.78 0.69
N LEU A 584 39.80 -21.09 1.82
CA LEU A 584 40.87 -20.11 2.01
C LEU A 584 42.23 -20.79 1.98
N SER A 585 42.36 -21.92 2.68
CA SER A 585 43.60 -22.71 2.69
C SER A 585 43.90 -23.34 1.32
N TRP A 586 42.86 -23.74 0.59
CA TRP A 586 42.97 -24.31 -0.75
C TRP A 586 43.50 -23.29 -1.78
N CYS A 587 42.96 -22.07 -1.80
CA CYS A 587 43.42 -21.04 -2.74
C CYS A 587 44.87 -20.58 -2.49
N LEU A 588 45.30 -20.61 -1.23
CA LEU A 588 46.64 -20.16 -0.82
C LEU A 588 47.72 -21.23 -0.98
N ARG A 589 47.35 -22.50 -1.14
CA ARG A 589 48.30 -23.62 -1.28
C ARG A 589 49.19 -23.51 -2.53
N ARG A 590 50.46 -23.92 -2.40
CA ARG A 590 51.43 -24.05 -3.51
C ARG A 590 52.14 -25.43 -3.46
N PRO A 591 52.33 -26.13 -4.59
CA PRO A 591 51.67 -25.91 -5.88
C PRO A 591 50.14 -26.01 -5.75
N PHE A 592 49.42 -25.25 -6.59
CA PHE A 592 47.97 -25.23 -6.55
C PHE A 592 47.41 -26.57 -7.06
N ILE A 593 46.37 -27.07 -6.39
CA ILE A 593 45.67 -28.31 -6.74
C ILE A 593 44.23 -27.94 -7.07
N GLU A 594 43.76 -28.24 -8.29
CA GLU A 594 42.42 -27.83 -8.72
C GLU A 594 41.28 -28.54 -7.97
N ARG A 595 41.56 -29.70 -7.36
CA ARG A 595 40.58 -30.45 -6.59
C ARG A 595 40.15 -29.66 -5.34
N LEU A 596 38.83 -29.46 -5.20
CA LEU A 596 38.22 -28.81 -4.05
C LEU A 596 38.50 -29.58 -2.74
N PRO A 597 38.66 -28.87 -1.61
CA PRO A 597 38.86 -29.50 -0.32
C PRO A 597 37.57 -30.23 0.13
N PRO A 598 37.70 -31.35 0.86
CA PRO A 598 36.56 -32.03 1.46
C PRO A 598 36.03 -31.23 2.67
N SER A 599 34.71 -31.23 2.85
CA SER A 599 34.02 -30.61 3.98
C SER A 599 34.38 -31.31 5.27
N THR A 600 34.74 -30.53 6.30
CA THR A 600 35.13 -31.05 7.61
C THR A 600 33.96 -31.55 8.45
N SER A 601 32.74 -31.13 8.12
CA SER A 601 31.51 -31.47 8.86
C SER A 601 30.29 -31.56 7.95
N THR A 602 29.23 -32.18 8.46
CA THR A 602 27.90 -32.20 7.85
C THR A 602 27.09 -31.01 8.36
N LEU A 603 26.61 -30.17 7.45
CA LEU A 603 25.81 -28.97 7.75
C LEU A 603 24.33 -29.24 7.47
N VAL A 604 23.48 -29.10 8.49
CA VAL A 604 22.02 -29.26 8.39
C VAL A 604 21.33 -28.00 8.92
N THR A 605 20.28 -27.57 8.24
CA THR A 605 19.47 -26.41 8.65
C THR A 605 18.46 -26.80 9.72
N LEU A 606 18.41 -26.07 10.83
CA LEU A 606 17.36 -26.29 11.86
C LEU A 606 16.11 -25.45 11.62
N GLU A 607 16.28 -24.31 10.96
CA GLU A 607 15.25 -23.31 10.66
C GLU A 607 15.43 -22.85 9.21
N THR A 608 14.47 -22.10 8.67
CA THR A 608 14.67 -21.43 7.37
C THR A 608 15.86 -20.48 7.48
N THR A 609 16.93 -20.79 6.75
CA THR A 609 18.22 -20.11 6.88
C THR A 609 18.47 -19.24 5.65
N GLU A 610 18.70 -17.95 5.87
CA GLU A 610 19.13 -17.00 4.85
C GLU A 610 20.65 -16.84 4.98
N ALA A 611 21.37 -17.04 3.88
CA ALA A 611 22.82 -17.01 3.88
C ALA A 611 23.35 -16.37 2.60
N PHE A 612 24.53 -15.77 2.71
CA PHE A 612 25.31 -15.31 1.58
C PHE A 612 26.34 -16.38 1.20
N GLY A 613 26.46 -16.69 -0.09
CA GLY A 613 27.42 -17.65 -0.63
C GLY A 613 28.49 -16.98 -1.47
N LEU A 614 29.76 -17.30 -1.23
CA LEU A 614 30.89 -16.93 -2.08
C LEU A 614 31.47 -18.21 -2.69
N ASP A 615 31.32 -18.39 -4.00
CA ASP A 615 31.70 -19.62 -4.68
C ASP A 615 33.24 -19.79 -4.74
N ALA A 616 33.71 -21.03 -4.79
CA ALA A 616 35.14 -21.34 -4.78
C ALA A 616 35.92 -20.67 -5.93
N GLU A 617 35.30 -20.54 -7.10
CA GLU A 617 35.87 -19.82 -8.25
C GLU A 617 36.08 -18.33 -7.95
N ASP A 618 35.15 -17.70 -7.24
CA ASP A 618 35.23 -16.30 -6.85
C ASP A 618 36.31 -16.08 -5.78
N VAL A 619 36.44 -17.00 -4.81
CA VAL A 619 37.54 -16.98 -3.83
C VAL A 619 38.89 -17.14 -4.53
N LYS A 620 38.98 -18.06 -5.50
CA LYS A 620 40.18 -18.24 -6.34
C LYS A 620 40.51 -16.98 -7.12
N TYR A 621 39.51 -16.34 -7.74
CA TYR A 621 39.71 -15.10 -8.46
C TYR A 621 40.27 -14.00 -7.54
N VAL A 622 39.67 -13.79 -6.37
CA VAL A 622 40.10 -12.74 -5.42
C VAL A 622 41.54 -13.00 -4.96
N THR A 623 41.86 -14.25 -4.59
CA THR A 623 43.19 -14.61 -4.10
C THR A 623 44.28 -14.54 -5.17
N GLN A 624 43.94 -14.78 -6.44
CA GLN A 624 44.88 -14.69 -7.57
C GLN A 624 45.04 -13.27 -8.08
N HIS A 625 43.95 -12.50 -8.20
CA HIS A 625 43.93 -11.14 -8.75
C HIS A 625 44.50 -10.13 -7.75
N PHE A 626 44.13 -10.23 -6.47
CA PHE A 626 44.61 -9.36 -5.40
C PHE A 626 45.79 -10.00 -4.64
N ARG A 627 46.74 -10.56 -5.40
CA ARG A 627 47.89 -11.27 -4.84
C ARG A 627 48.75 -10.39 -3.93
N TYR A 628 48.84 -9.09 -4.24
CA TYR A 628 49.56 -8.10 -3.44
C TYR A 628 49.03 -7.98 -2.00
N THR A 629 47.74 -8.22 -1.78
CA THR A 629 47.12 -8.16 -0.44
C THR A 629 47.72 -9.22 0.49
N PHE A 630 48.15 -10.36 -0.05
CA PHE A 630 48.75 -11.45 0.74
C PHE A 630 50.24 -11.26 1.04
N VAL A 631 50.87 -10.23 0.45
CA VAL A 631 52.23 -9.78 0.82
C VAL A 631 52.20 -9.07 2.18
N ASN A 632 51.07 -8.47 2.56
CA ASN A 632 50.92 -7.78 3.83
C ASN A 632 51.14 -8.76 5.00
N GLU A 633 52.14 -8.47 5.86
CA GLU A 633 52.49 -9.29 7.01
C GLU A 633 51.30 -9.59 7.94
N ARG A 634 50.36 -8.66 8.09
CA ARG A 634 49.15 -8.89 8.91
C ARG A 634 48.25 -9.97 8.30
N VAL A 635 48.03 -9.91 6.99
CA VAL A 635 47.25 -10.90 6.24
C VAL A 635 47.96 -12.25 6.23
N LYS A 636 49.28 -12.27 6.01
CA LYS A 636 50.13 -13.47 6.04
C LYS A 636 50.12 -14.16 7.40
N ARG A 637 50.22 -13.40 8.49
CA ARG A 637 50.11 -13.92 9.87
C ARG A 637 48.72 -14.50 10.13
N SER A 638 47.66 -13.80 9.72
CA SER A 638 46.28 -14.30 9.86
C SER A 638 46.10 -15.60 9.06
N ALA A 639 46.53 -15.64 7.80
CA ALA A 639 46.49 -16.83 6.96
C ALA A 639 47.23 -18.03 7.58
N ARG A 640 48.44 -17.81 8.15
CA ARG A 640 49.19 -18.85 8.87
C ARG A 640 48.48 -19.29 10.15
N TYR A 641 47.96 -18.35 10.95
CA TYR A 641 47.31 -18.64 12.22
C TYR A 641 46.01 -19.43 12.05
N TYR A 642 45.24 -19.15 10.99
CA TYR A 642 43.99 -19.84 10.69
C TYR A 642 44.14 -21.04 9.75
N SER A 643 45.34 -21.28 9.20
CA SER A 643 45.61 -22.45 8.36
C SER A 643 45.55 -23.76 9.16
N PRO A 644 44.75 -24.76 8.74
CA PRO A 644 44.69 -26.07 9.39
C PRO A 644 46.07 -26.77 9.42
N GLY A 645 46.87 -26.62 8.36
CA GLY A 645 48.20 -27.21 8.27
C GLY A 645 49.17 -26.68 9.32
N TRP A 646 49.25 -25.34 9.44
CA TRP A 646 50.10 -24.69 10.45
C TRP A 646 49.63 -24.96 11.88
N ARG A 647 48.31 -25.01 12.14
CA ARG A 647 47.75 -25.37 13.45
C ARG A 647 48.07 -26.81 13.83
N THR A 648 47.92 -27.74 12.89
CA THR A 648 48.23 -29.16 13.12
C THR A 648 49.72 -29.34 13.40
N TRP A 649 50.58 -28.70 12.59
CA TRP A 649 52.02 -28.72 12.81
C TRP A 649 52.42 -28.11 14.16
N ALA A 650 51.84 -26.96 14.53
CA ALA A 650 52.10 -26.33 15.82
C ALA A 650 51.65 -27.21 16.98
N ALA A 651 50.45 -27.82 16.89
CA ALA A 651 49.94 -28.74 17.90
C ALA A 651 50.86 -29.96 18.07
N VAL A 652 51.28 -30.59 16.96
CA VAL A 652 52.23 -31.71 16.97
C VAL A 652 53.57 -31.26 17.56
N ALA A 653 54.12 -30.11 17.14
CA ALA A 653 55.39 -29.58 17.64
C ALA A 653 55.35 -29.30 19.15
N ILE A 654 54.28 -28.69 19.66
CA ILE A 654 54.07 -28.43 21.09
C ILE A 654 53.94 -29.75 21.86
N GLN A 655 53.14 -30.70 21.35
CA GLN A 655 52.99 -32.02 21.97
C GLN A 655 54.34 -32.77 22.04
N LEU A 656 55.14 -32.70 20.98
CA LEU A 656 56.48 -33.31 20.94
C LEU A 656 57.45 -32.62 21.93
N ALA A 657 57.44 -31.29 21.99
CA ALA A 657 58.25 -30.52 22.93
C ALA A 657 57.89 -30.84 24.39
N TRP A 658 56.59 -30.90 24.71
CA TRP A 658 56.08 -31.27 26.02
C TRP A 658 56.49 -32.70 26.42
N ARG A 659 56.36 -33.66 25.51
CA ARG A 659 56.79 -35.04 25.75
C ARG A 659 58.31 -35.13 26.02
N ARG A 660 59.13 -34.39 25.25
CA ARG A 660 60.59 -34.32 25.49
C ARG A 660 60.91 -33.69 26.85
N TYR A 661 60.21 -32.64 27.24
CA TYR A 661 60.37 -32.00 28.54
C TYR A 661 60.03 -32.98 29.68
N LYS A 662 58.87 -33.66 29.59
CA LYS A 662 58.46 -34.68 30.57
C LYS A 662 59.46 -35.83 30.68
N HIS A 663 60.01 -36.30 29.55
CA HIS A 663 61.03 -37.35 29.53
C HIS A 663 62.35 -36.91 30.19
N ARG A 664 62.77 -35.64 30.01
CA ARG A 664 63.95 -35.08 30.68
C ARG A 664 63.74 -34.95 32.20
N LEU A 665 62.54 -34.54 32.63
CA LEU A 665 62.15 -34.52 34.04
C LEU A 665 62.18 -35.91 34.67
N THR A 666 61.67 -36.93 33.98
CA THR A 666 61.73 -38.31 34.49
C THR A 666 63.17 -38.82 34.58
N LEU A 667 64.02 -38.55 33.59
CA LEU A 667 65.42 -38.98 33.61
C LEU A 667 66.26 -38.26 34.70
N THR A 668 66.01 -36.97 34.92
CA THR A 668 66.68 -36.21 36.00
C THR A 668 66.24 -36.68 37.38
N SER A 669 64.96 -37.03 37.57
CA SER A 669 64.46 -37.64 38.82
C SER A 669 65.02 -39.05 39.09
N LEU A 670 65.45 -39.78 38.05
CA LEU A 670 66.05 -41.11 38.15
C LEU A 670 67.58 -41.07 38.40
N SER A 671 68.24 -39.92 38.23
CA SER A 671 69.70 -39.80 38.40
C SER A 671 70.18 -39.89 39.85
N PHE A 672 69.27 -39.84 40.83
CA PHE A 672 69.58 -39.97 42.27
C PHE A 672 69.23 -41.34 42.89
N ILE A 673 68.67 -42.29 42.13
CA ILE A 673 68.30 -43.61 42.65
C ILE A 673 68.82 -44.68 41.69
N ARG A 674 69.87 -45.40 42.10
CA ARG A 674 70.35 -46.61 41.42
C ARG A 674 69.27 -47.69 41.53
N PRO A 675 68.58 -48.13 40.44
CA PRO A 675 67.52 -49.11 40.59
C PRO A 675 68.11 -50.52 40.68
N ARG A 676 67.92 -51.18 41.83
CA ARG A 676 68.03 -52.65 41.96
C ARG A 676 66.66 -53.26 41.67
N ARG A 677 66.34 -53.47 40.38
CA ARG A 677 65.40 -54.48 39.78
C ARG A 677 64.77 -53.94 38.49
N PRO A 678 64.52 -54.80 37.47
CA PRO A 678 63.97 -54.38 36.20
C PRO A 678 62.46 -54.07 36.36
N LEU A 679 62.06 -52.87 35.93
CA LEU A 679 60.64 -52.51 35.79
C LEU A 679 60.07 -53.27 34.58
N SER A 680 59.04 -54.07 34.82
CA SER A 680 58.28 -54.75 33.78
C SER A 680 57.41 -53.75 33.02
N ARG A 681 57.31 -53.96 31.70
CA ARG A 681 56.49 -53.23 30.70
C ARG A 681 56.72 -51.71 30.62
N SER A 682 57.87 -51.31 30.11
CA SER A 682 57.97 -50.07 29.32
C SER A 682 57.81 -50.42 27.84
N ASN A 683 56.84 -49.82 27.13
CA ASN A 683 56.87 -49.78 25.66
C ASN A 683 58.28 -49.40 25.23
N SER A 684 58.85 -50.17 24.30
CA SER A 684 60.26 -50.00 23.96
C SER A 684 60.49 -48.55 23.51
N LEU A 685 61.59 -47.94 23.97
CA LEU A 685 62.02 -46.60 23.55
C LEU A 685 62.00 -46.44 22.00
N GLY A 686 62.10 -47.56 21.26
CA GLY A 686 61.96 -47.64 19.81
C GLY A 686 60.54 -47.39 19.29
N GLU A 687 59.48 -47.91 19.93
CA GLU A 687 58.09 -47.67 19.52
C GLU A 687 57.68 -46.21 19.71
N ASP A 688 58.10 -45.58 20.80
CA ASP A 688 57.84 -44.16 21.03
C ASP A 688 58.62 -43.28 20.05
N ARG A 689 59.84 -43.66 19.66
CA ARG A 689 60.59 -43.00 18.57
C ARG A 689 59.91 -43.21 17.22
N LEU A 690 59.39 -44.39 16.93
CA LEU A 690 58.64 -44.67 15.70
C LEU A 690 57.36 -43.82 15.64
N ARG A 691 56.58 -43.76 16.71
CA ARG A 691 55.41 -42.85 16.80
C ARG A 691 55.81 -41.38 16.64
N LEU A 692 56.98 -40.98 17.16
CA LEU A 692 57.54 -39.63 17.00
C LEU A 692 57.89 -39.32 15.55
N TYR A 693 58.55 -40.25 14.84
CA TYR A 693 58.88 -40.11 13.43
C TYR A 693 57.62 -40.13 12.56
N THR A 694 56.67 -41.02 12.84
CA THR A 694 55.38 -41.05 12.16
C THR A 694 54.61 -39.74 12.35
N ALA A 695 54.59 -39.16 13.56
CA ALA A 695 53.96 -37.86 13.80
C ALA A 695 54.66 -36.70 13.06
N MET A 696 56.00 -36.73 12.93
CA MET A 696 56.73 -35.73 12.13
C MET A 696 56.50 -35.90 10.62
N LEU A 697 56.33 -37.13 10.14
CA LEU A 697 56.08 -37.41 8.72
C LEU A 697 54.63 -37.13 8.30
N THR A 698 53.66 -37.34 9.21
CA THR A 698 52.23 -37.08 8.94
C THR A 698 51.84 -35.62 9.15
N SER A 699 52.69 -34.81 9.80
CA SER A 699 52.53 -33.37 9.93
C SER A 699 53.83 -32.64 9.57
N PRO A 700 54.20 -32.63 8.27
CA PRO A 700 55.37 -31.88 7.82
C PRO A 700 55.18 -30.39 8.10
N LYS A 701 56.27 -29.70 8.44
CA LYS A 701 56.24 -28.23 8.56
C LYS A 701 55.76 -27.67 7.22
N PRO A 702 54.66 -26.90 7.18
CA PRO A 702 54.22 -26.28 5.94
C PRO A 702 55.33 -25.38 5.39
N ASN A 703 55.49 -25.33 4.07
CA ASN A 703 56.57 -24.56 3.46
C ASN A 703 56.41 -23.08 3.83
N GLN A 704 57.52 -22.44 4.24
CA GLN A 704 57.50 -20.99 4.50
C GLN A 704 57.13 -20.21 3.23
N ASP A 705 57.56 -20.75 2.09
CA ASP A 705 57.35 -20.27 0.73
C ASP A 705 55.91 -20.41 0.22
N ASP A 706 55.02 -21.15 0.93
CA ASP A 706 53.59 -21.23 0.56
C ASP A 706 52.91 -19.84 0.59
N PHE A 707 53.53 -18.89 1.29
CA PHE A 707 53.09 -17.50 1.40
C PHE A 707 54.19 -16.49 1.02
N ASP A 708 55.26 -16.93 0.35
CA ASP A 708 56.21 -16.02 -0.29
C ASP A 708 55.71 -15.80 -1.72
N PHE A 709 55.16 -14.61 -1.93
CA PHE A 709 54.43 -14.22 -3.14
C PHE A 709 55.31 -13.50 -4.13
#